data_AF-A0A7S3JVU0-F1
#
_entry.id   AF-A0A7S3JVU0-F1
#
_cell.length_a   1.000
_cell.length_b   1.000
_cell.length_c   1.000
_cell.angle_alpha   90.00
_cell.angle_beta   90.00
_cell.angle_gamma   90.00
#
_symmetry.space_group_name_H-M   'P 1'
#
loop_
_entity.id
_entity.type
_entity.pdbx_description
1 polymer ?
#
loop_
_entity_poly.entity_id
_entity_poly.type
_entity_poly.pdbx_seq_one_letter_code
_entity_poly.pdbx_strand_id
1 'polypeptide(L)'
;KMSEQQSSVIVTNLSEVTTFASLRHVFGELFGPVRHVDVIRGRNFGFVRFADEDDAKKAVTASRTSGIMVDGNRVQVNIARIRGEKKKQEPVIEKTEKNFSIYIFGVQSEQKALYKRLRKIQGFMQIIRLESSPSKACPEGKIALVKFESAKHAATAVKCLDDAVFKGVHIKARSAAEVKHKTDRLILRNLSFDANKEDVWHALQMIGPLRELHLPQPQRGFCFLQFFSAKDAANALRKGIFSVNDRDVALDTCVDKQHYAPKTELVVKEQEDDKNNEKEEQQDEEDVVVQEDSNSSTSSAKIDNTKIDDAAQGKTIFVRNLPYGATSNQLKTLFPQAESIYIVHDKVTGLPRGSAFVKFKDTPPSSIIDDLKLELDGRELHLTLAVPRAQVSQVVKSVKKEDKRHLALLDEGFVAAGTTAAEGVPRAEIEKRAKSRAANKRKLTSPLFFVNPTRISIRNLNSDVDEKSLRNKIGQTVRQLKILTDENGRSRGFAFAEFDSHQHALNALRLLNNNPKFSSSLAPRGGRLIVEFAVENKIKADQRAAKKLMRQSSLGNPSSPAKRKNENDTSPSNKRPVHENISKKRPRDHPDQSTSSFSASLPKAILPAATSNSNDHSKKKKKKGPEQLPPASSFSSSTSTTTAADIKAALANGRAARWFE
;
A
#
# COMPACT_ATOMS: atom_id res chain seq x y z
N LYS A 1 -33.54 17.60 26.20
CA LYS A 1 -32.78 16.68 25.33
C LYS A 1 -32.64 17.19 23.89
N MET A 2 -33.64 17.22 23.01
CA MET A 2 -33.41 17.67 21.61
C MET A 2 -32.93 19.13 21.48
N SER A 3 -33.55 20.08 22.20
CA SER A 3 -33.06 21.46 22.32
C SER A 3 -31.61 21.59 22.83
N GLU A 4 -31.13 20.59 23.58
CA GLU A 4 -29.75 20.53 24.08
C GLU A 4 -28.76 19.98 23.05
N GLN A 5 -29.24 19.15 22.11
CA GLN A 5 -28.45 18.72 20.94
C GLN A 5 -28.21 19.92 20.01
N GLN A 6 -29.24 20.74 19.80
CA GLN A 6 -29.22 21.83 18.82
C GLN A 6 -28.45 23.08 19.31
N SER A 7 -28.38 23.32 20.62
CA SER A 7 -27.56 24.39 21.26
C SER A 7 -26.10 24.00 21.56
N SER A 8 -25.68 22.78 21.19
CA SER A 8 -24.31 22.28 21.44
C SER A 8 -23.51 22.15 20.14
N VAL A 9 -22.26 22.60 20.13
CA VAL A 9 -21.32 22.46 19.01
C VAL A 9 -20.04 21.73 19.43
N ILE A 10 -19.45 21.00 18.49
CA ILE A 10 -18.07 20.49 18.56
C ILE A 10 -17.16 21.45 17.79
N VAL A 11 -16.04 21.81 18.39
CA VAL A 11 -15.01 22.70 17.83
C VAL A 11 -13.73 21.88 17.65
N THR A 12 -13.28 21.72 16.40
CA THR A 12 -12.09 20.94 16.02
C THR A 12 -11.02 21.84 15.41
N ASN A 13 -9.77 21.36 15.38
CA ASN A 13 -8.57 22.14 15.01
C ASN A 13 -8.21 23.23 16.05
N LEU A 14 -8.38 22.92 17.34
CA LEU A 14 -7.90 23.74 18.45
C LEU A 14 -6.36 23.73 18.50
N SER A 15 -5.77 24.73 19.15
CA SER A 15 -4.34 24.71 19.48
C SER A 15 -4.08 23.81 20.69
N GLU A 16 -2.86 23.28 20.84
CA GLU A 16 -2.52 22.43 22.00
C GLU A 16 -2.48 23.24 23.31
N VAL A 17 -2.30 24.56 23.21
CA VAL A 17 -2.42 25.52 24.33
C VAL A 17 -3.85 26.00 24.58
N THR A 18 -4.83 25.64 23.74
CA THR A 18 -6.20 26.17 23.86
C THR A 18 -6.86 25.73 25.16
N THR A 19 -7.33 26.71 25.94
CA THR A 19 -8.01 26.48 27.22
C THR A 19 -9.53 26.56 27.08
N PHE A 20 -10.25 26.01 28.07
CA PHE A 20 -11.70 26.21 28.16
C PHE A 20 -12.07 27.69 28.34
N ALA A 21 -11.19 28.50 28.94
CA ALA A 21 -11.36 29.93 29.09
C ALA A 21 -11.21 30.67 27.74
N SER A 22 -10.18 30.35 26.95
CA SER A 22 -9.99 30.87 25.59
C SER A 22 -11.24 30.63 24.74
N LEU A 23 -11.75 29.41 24.74
CA LEU A 23 -12.96 29.06 23.98
C LEU A 23 -14.22 29.73 24.53
N ARG A 24 -14.40 29.81 25.85
CA ARG A 24 -15.57 30.47 26.46
C ARG A 24 -15.59 31.97 26.15
N HIS A 25 -14.42 32.62 26.12
CA HIS A 25 -14.29 34.03 25.75
C HIS A 25 -14.62 34.24 24.27
N VAL A 26 -13.91 33.59 23.35
CA VAL A 26 -14.08 33.81 21.90
C VAL A 26 -15.49 33.45 21.43
N PHE A 27 -16.06 32.32 21.85
CA PHE A 27 -17.42 31.95 21.43
C PHE A 27 -18.50 32.71 22.20
N GLY A 28 -18.24 33.14 23.44
CA GLY A 28 -19.15 33.97 24.23
C GLY A 28 -19.32 35.38 23.67
N GLU A 29 -18.22 35.97 23.20
CA GLU A 29 -18.18 37.33 22.63
C GLU A 29 -18.72 37.38 21.20
N LEU A 30 -18.36 36.41 20.35
CA LEU A 30 -18.70 36.44 18.92
C LEU A 30 -20.12 35.97 18.58
N PHE A 31 -20.77 35.17 19.44
CA PHE A 31 -22.04 34.49 19.07
C PHE A 31 -23.16 34.60 20.11
N GLY A 32 -22.85 34.53 21.40
CA GLY A 32 -23.84 34.60 22.48
C GLY A 32 -23.44 33.80 23.72
N PRO A 33 -24.23 33.89 24.82
CA PRO A 33 -23.83 33.40 26.13
C PRO A 33 -23.58 31.88 26.18
N VAL A 34 -22.35 31.50 26.53
CA VAL A 34 -21.92 30.10 26.62
C VAL A 34 -22.16 29.53 28.02
N ARG A 35 -23.01 28.49 28.09
CA ARG A 35 -23.37 27.75 29.31
C ARG A 35 -22.30 26.72 29.74
N HIS A 36 -21.62 26.07 28.80
CA HIS A 36 -20.60 25.05 29.12
C HIS A 36 -19.51 24.98 28.05
N VAL A 37 -18.27 24.72 28.46
CA VAL A 37 -17.14 24.42 27.57
C VAL A 37 -16.37 23.22 28.11
N ASP A 38 -16.06 22.27 27.24
CA ASP A 38 -15.18 21.13 27.50
C ASP A 38 -14.04 21.11 26.46
N VAL A 39 -12.82 20.75 26.86
CA VAL A 39 -11.64 20.74 26.00
C VAL A 39 -10.86 19.45 26.21
N ILE A 40 -10.91 18.57 25.22
CA ILE A 40 -10.28 17.26 25.31
C ILE A 40 -8.79 17.40 24.93
N ARG A 41 -7.99 17.71 25.95
CA ARG A 41 -6.53 17.85 25.87
C ARG A 41 -5.90 16.63 25.16
N GLY A 42 -4.93 16.88 24.29
CA GLY A 42 -4.28 15.84 23.48
C GLY A 42 -5.13 15.27 22.33
N ARG A 43 -6.28 15.87 22.00
CA ARG A 43 -7.07 15.52 20.80
C ARG A 43 -7.47 16.71 19.92
N ASN A 44 -7.06 17.92 20.29
CA ASN A 44 -7.20 19.17 19.52
C ASN A 44 -8.67 19.45 19.09
N PHE A 45 -9.62 19.04 19.93
CA PHE A 45 -11.04 19.38 19.83
C PHE A 45 -11.70 19.54 21.21
N GLY A 46 -12.82 20.25 21.24
CA GLY A 46 -13.63 20.49 22.42
C GLY A 46 -15.11 20.66 22.07
N PHE A 47 -15.93 20.91 23.08
CA PHE A 47 -17.37 21.16 22.94
C PHE A 47 -17.74 22.50 23.57
N VAL A 48 -18.61 23.25 22.92
CA VAL A 48 -19.17 24.52 23.40
C VAL A 48 -20.69 24.39 23.37
N ARG A 49 -21.35 24.71 24.49
CA ARG A 49 -22.82 24.70 24.60
C ARG A 49 -23.31 26.11 24.91
N PHE A 50 -24.12 26.64 24.01
CA PHE A 50 -24.73 27.95 24.12
C PHE A 50 -25.95 27.94 25.05
N ALA A 51 -26.45 29.12 25.39
CA ALA A 51 -27.78 29.26 25.95
C ALA A 51 -28.85 28.83 24.94
N ASP A 52 -28.69 29.27 23.69
CA ASP A 52 -29.72 29.17 22.67
C ASP A 52 -29.22 28.43 21.41
N GLU A 53 -30.18 27.90 20.65
CA GLU A 53 -29.91 27.11 19.46
C GLU A 53 -29.38 27.95 18.29
N ASP A 54 -29.87 29.18 18.13
CA ASP A 54 -29.50 29.98 16.96
C ASP A 54 -28.07 30.51 17.04
N ASP A 55 -27.50 30.67 18.24
CA ASP A 55 -26.09 31.01 18.42
C ASP A 55 -25.17 29.85 18.01
N ALA A 56 -25.57 28.62 18.28
CA ALA A 56 -24.91 27.42 17.75
C ALA A 56 -24.95 27.39 16.21
N LYS A 57 -26.07 27.77 15.59
CA LYS A 57 -26.19 27.90 14.12
C LYS A 57 -25.31 29.03 13.56
N LYS A 58 -25.27 30.20 14.21
CA LYS A 58 -24.37 31.31 13.86
C LYS A 58 -22.91 30.86 13.89
N ALA A 59 -22.47 30.19 14.96
CA ALA A 59 -21.10 29.69 15.10
C ALA A 59 -20.70 28.67 14.00
N VAL A 60 -21.58 27.72 13.67
CA VAL A 60 -21.36 26.77 12.57
C VAL A 60 -21.30 27.45 11.20
N THR A 61 -22.10 28.51 11.00
CA THR A 61 -22.14 29.27 9.74
C THR A 61 -20.90 30.16 9.59
N ALA A 62 -20.54 30.92 10.64
CA ALA A 62 -19.34 31.75 10.68
C ALA A 62 -18.07 30.93 10.46
N SER A 63 -17.95 29.75 11.08
CA SER A 63 -16.81 28.84 10.88
C SER A 63 -16.60 28.44 9.41
N ARG A 64 -17.66 28.42 8.59
CA ARG A 64 -17.61 28.10 7.16
C ARG A 64 -17.39 29.31 6.26
N THR A 65 -17.97 30.46 6.62
CA THR A 65 -17.95 31.68 5.77
C THR A 65 -16.75 32.58 6.07
N SER A 66 -16.64 33.11 7.29
CA SER A 66 -15.51 33.96 7.70
C SER A 66 -14.33 33.14 8.24
N GLY A 67 -14.64 32.02 8.89
CA GLY A 67 -13.75 31.29 9.80
C GLY A 67 -13.69 31.95 11.18
N ILE A 68 -13.38 31.14 12.19
CA ILE A 68 -13.23 31.58 13.59
C ILE A 68 -11.79 31.31 13.99
N MET A 69 -11.14 32.26 14.66
CA MET A 69 -9.77 32.13 15.14
C MET A 69 -9.78 31.92 16.66
N VAL A 70 -9.05 30.90 17.14
CA VAL A 70 -8.87 30.61 18.58
C VAL A 70 -7.41 30.28 18.81
N ASP A 71 -6.74 31.04 19.68
CA ASP A 71 -5.32 30.88 20.04
C ASP A 71 -4.39 30.70 18.80
N GLY A 72 -4.62 31.51 17.75
CA GLY A 72 -3.89 31.49 16.49
C GLY A 72 -4.39 30.49 15.43
N ASN A 73 -5.19 29.49 15.80
CA ASN A 73 -5.71 28.48 14.86
C ASN A 73 -7.09 28.84 14.30
N ARG A 74 -7.31 28.57 13.00
CA ARG A 74 -8.66 28.62 12.39
C ARG A 74 -9.43 27.36 12.76
N VAL A 75 -10.47 27.50 13.57
CA VAL A 75 -11.25 26.37 14.10
C VAL A 75 -12.45 26.01 13.21
N GLN A 76 -12.76 24.72 13.15
CA GLN A 76 -13.91 24.16 12.45
C GLN A 76 -15.03 23.81 13.45
N VAL A 77 -16.25 24.29 13.20
CA VAL A 77 -17.39 24.16 14.11
C VAL A 77 -18.52 23.40 13.44
N ASN A 78 -19.07 22.39 14.13
CA ASN A 78 -20.24 21.62 13.70
C ASN A 78 -21.17 21.35 14.89
N ILE A 79 -22.46 21.11 14.64
CA ILE A 79 -23.41 20.75 15.71
C ILE A 79 -22.97 19.42 16.36
N ALA A 80 -22.91 19.39 17.70
CA ALA A 80 -22.48 18.24 18.46
C ALA A 80 -23.51 17.10 18.40
N ARG A 81 -23.05 15.85 18.50
CA ARG A 81 -23.90 14.66 18.53
C ARG A 81 -23.67 13.89 19.82
N ILE A 82 -24.74 13.41 20.46
CA ILE A 82 -24.65 12.67 21.72
C ILE A 82 -23.95 11.32 21.47
N ARG A 83 -22.89 11.06 22.24
CA ARG A 83 -22.14 9.80 22.23
C ARG A 83 -23.03 8.69 22.81
N GLY A 84 -23.66 7.90 21.94
CA GLY A 84 -24.54 6.78 22.31
C GLY A 84 -25.78 6.64 21.43
N GLU A 85 -26.23 7.73 20.78
CA GLU A 85 -27.30 7.63 19.78
C GLU A 85 -26.77 6.92 18.53
N LYS A 86 -27.13 5.63 18.38
CA LYS A 86 -27.19 4.97 17.06
C LYS A 86 -27.95 5.92 16.12
N LYS A 87 -27.49 6.07 14.86
CA LYS A 87 -28.10 6.96 13.86
C LYS A 87 -29.63 6.97 14.02
N LYS A 88 -30.22 8.13 14.37
CA LYS A 88 -31.66 8.35 14.15
C LYS A 88 -31.90 7.95 12.71
N GLN A 89 -32.79 6.98 12.51
CA GLN A 89 -33.07 6.46 11.18
C GLN A 89 -33.57 7.61 10.31
N GLU A 90 -33.32 7.54 9.01
CA GLU A 90 -34.00 8.42 8.06
C GLU A 90 -35.51 8.31 8.34
N PRO A 91 -36.28 9.43 8.27
CA PRO A 91 -37.64 9.50 8.78
C PRO A 91 -38.41 8.28 8.31
N VAL A 92 -39.06 7.58 9.24
CA VAL A 92 -39.66 6.27 8.98
C VAL A 92 -40.88 6.46 8.08
N ILE A 93 -40.61 6.52 6.78
CA ILE A 93 -41.60 6.44 5.71
C ILE A 93 -42.45 5.23 6.03
N GLU A 94 -43.72 5.49 6.34
CA GLU A 94 -44.64 4.46 6.82
C GLU A 94 -44.75 3.32 5.81
N LYS A 95 -45.11 2.12 6.27
CA LYS A 95 -45.23 0.93 5.39
C LYS A 95 -46.17 1.19 4.20
N THR A 96 -47.16 2.06 4.39
CA THR A 96 -48.05 2.64 3.38
C THR A 96 -47.29 3.45 2.32
N GLU A 97 -46.56 4.50 2.73
CA GLU A 97 -45.86 5.43 1.83
C GLU A 97 -44.80 4.79 0.92
N LYS A 98 -44.17 3.69 1.36
CA LYS A 98 -43.16 2.96 0.55
C LYS A 98 -43.76 2.31 -0.69
N ASN A 99 -45.02 1.89 -0.64
CA ASN A 99 -45.71 1.25 -1.78
C ASN A 99 -46.06 2.27 -2.89
N PHE A 100 -46.17 3.55 -2.52
CA PHE A 100 -46.42 4.67 -3.42
C PHE A 100 -45.13 5.28 -3.99
N SER A 101 -43.95 4.77 -3.61
CA SER A 101 -42.67 5.42 -3.89
C SER A 101 -41.70 4.52 -4.67
N ILE A 102 -40.86 5.13 -5.52
CA ILE A 102 -39.83 4.43 -6.30
C ILE A 102 -38.47 5.12 -6.17
N TYR A 103 -37.39 4.34 -6.22
CA TYR A 103 -36.03 4.83 -6.41
C TYR A 103 -35.63 4.76 -7.88
N ILE A 104 -34.97 5.81 -8.37
CA ILE A 104 -34.35 5.89 -9.69
C ILE A 104 -32.84 6.11 -9.49
N PHE A 105 -32.03 5.23 -10.06
CA PHE A 105 -30.56 5.22 -9.96
C PHE A 105 -29.93 5.65 -11.29
N GLY A 106 -28.72 6.20 -11.26
CA GLY A 106 -27.98 6.64 -12.46
C GLY A 106 -28.34 8.05 -12.96
N VAL A 107 -29.06 8.86 -12.17
CA VAL A 107 -29.54 10.18 -12.63
C VAL A 107 -28.39 11.19 -12.66
N GLN A 108 -27.77 11.41 -13.81
CA GLN A 108 -26.73 12.44 -13.95
C GLN A 108 -27.28 13.89 -13.98
N SER A 109 -28.57 14.08 -14.28
CA SER A 109 -29.15 15.40 -14.50
C SER A 109 -29.71 16.09 -13.26
N GLU A 110 -29.93 17.40 -13.37
CA GLU A 110 -30.70 18.22 -12.44
C GLU A 110 -32.17 17.77 -12.30
N GLN A 111 -32.74 18.06 -11.12
CA GLN A 111 -34.14 17.80 -10.76
C GLN A 111 -35.13 18.33 -11.80
N LYS A 112 -34.90 19.51 -12.37
CA LYS A 112 -35.75 20.15 -13.40
C LYS A 112 -35.86 19.33 -14.69
N ALA A 113 -34.80 18.62 -15.06
CA ALA A 113 -34.81 17.73 -16.24
C ALA A 113 -35.51 16.40 -15.94
N LEU A 114 -35.25 15.81 -14.77
CA LEU A 114 -35.93 14.58 -14.35
C LEU A 114 -37.44 14.81 -14.21
N TYR A 115 -37.86 15.91 -13.58
CA TYR A 115 -39.25 16.33 -13.45
C TYR A 115 -39.96 16.45 -14.81
N LYS A 116 -39.32 17.04 -15.83
CA LYS A 116 -39.86 17.14 -17.20
C LYS A 116 -40.15 15.79 -17.85
N ARG A 117 -39.46 14.71 -17.44
CA ARG A 117 -39.72 13.33 -17.89
C ARG A 117 -40.79 12.66 -17.03
N LEU A 118 -40.68 12.74 -15.71
CA LEU A 118 -41.58 12.08 -14.76
C LEU A 118 -43.02 12.61 -14.82
N ARG A 119 -43.22 13.92 -15.04
CA ARG A 119 -44.56 14.54 -15.20
C ARG A 119 -45.38 14.02 -16.38
N LYS A 120 -44.80 13.19 -17.26
CA LYS A 120 -45.49 12.50 -18.36
C LYS A 120 -46.03 11.13 -17.96
N ILE A 121 -45.72 10.64 -16.75
CA ILE A 121 -46.17 9.35 -16.24
C ILE A 121 -47.42 9.59 -15.39
N GLN A 122 -48.46 8.80 -15.64
CA GLN A 122 -49.74 8.88 -14.92
C GLN A 122 -49.53 8.73 -13.40
N GLY A 123 -50.20 9.58 -12.62
CA GLY A 123 -50.14 9.56 -11.16
C GLY A 123 -48.80 9.97 -10.55
N PHE A 124 -47.87 10.59 -11.29
CA PHE A 124 -46.68 11.21 -10.69
C PHE A 124 -47.10 12.39 -9.78
N MET A 125 -46.62 12.39 -8.54
CA MET A 125 -46.85 13.50 -7.60
C MET A 125 -45.63 14.42 -7.50
N GLN A 126 -44.51 13.90 -6.96
CA GLN A 126 -43.33 14.71 -6.66
C GLN A 126 -42.04 13.89 -6.57
N ILE A 127 -40.90 14.57 -6.75
CA ILE A 127 -39.58 14.06 -6.40
C ILE A 127 -39.34 14.42 -4.93
N ILE A 128 -39.36 13.44 -4.03
CA ILE A 128 -39.13 13.63 -2.58
C ILE A 128 -37.67 14.05 -2.32
N ARG A 129 -36.72 13.41 -3.00
CA ARG A 129 -35.28 13.54 -2.71
C ARG A 129 -34.47 13.29 -3.98
N LEU A 130 -33.39 14.03 -4.17
CA LEU A 130 -32.40 13.82 -5.25
C LEU A 130 -31.01 14.08 -4.69
N GLU A 131 -30.26 13.02 -4.40
CA GLU A 131 -28.93 13.11 -3.77
C GLU A 131 -27.86 12.41 -4.60
N SER A 132 -26.62 12.90 -4.53
CA SER A 132 -25.45 12.13 -4.98
C SER A 132 -25.42 10.78 -4.27
N SER A 133 -25.15 9.70 -5.01
CA SER A 133 -25.20 8.35 -4.46
C SER A 133 -24.30 8.22 -3.21
N PRO A 134 -24.80 7.71 -2.07
CA PRO A 134 -23.97 7.45 -0.89
C PRO A 134 -23.04 6.23 -1.07
N SER A 135 -23.10 5.59 -2.24
CA SER A 135 -22.32 4.42 -2.60
C SER A 135 -20.96 4.80 -3.18
N LYS A 136 -19.88 4.28 -2.59
CA LYS A 136 -18.53 4.28 -3.19
C LYS A 136 -18.38 3.32 -4.39
N ALA A 137 -19.46 2.69 -4.83
CA ALA A 137 -19.51 1.77 -5.97
C ALA A 137 -19.97 2.42 -7.27
N CYS A 138 -20.68 3.55 -7.18
CA CYS A 138 -21.28 4.23 -8.33
C CYS A 138 -20.40 5.45 -8.65
N PRO A 139 -19.51 5.39 -9.66
CA PRO A 139 -18.61 6.50 -9.97
C PRO A 139 -19.38 7.75 -10.41
N GLU A 140 -20.51 7.56 -11.11
CA GLU A 140 -21.37 8.63 -11.58
C GLU A 140 -22.86 8.36 -11.25
N GLY A 141 -23.62 9.43 -11.02
CA GLY A 141 -25.08 9.39 -10.89
C GLY A 141 -25.64 9.74 -9.49
N LYS A 142 -26.78 10.46 -9.51
CA LYS A 142 -27.62 10.73 -8.35
C LYS A 142 -28.69 9.64 -8.21
N ILE A 143 -29.19 9.46 -6.98
CA ILE A 143 -30.36 8.65 -6.67
C ILE A 143 -31.53 9.60 -6.43
N ALA A 144 -32.65 9.37 -7.12
CA ALA A 144 -33.91 10.06 -6.89
C ALA A 144 -34.90 9.16 -6.15
N LEU A 145 -35.64 9.70 -5.18
CA LEU A 145 -36.82 9.09 -4.57
C LEU A 145 -38.05 9.86 -5.06
N VAL A 146 -39.04 9.15 -5.61
CA VAL A 146 -40.20 9.74 -6.31
C VAL A 146 -41.48 9.15 -5.75
N LYS A 147 -42.47 10.00 -5.44
CA LYS A 147 -43.81 9.60 -4.98
C LYS A 147 -44.82 9.64 -6.12
N PHE A 148 -45.66 8.62 -6.17
CA PHE A 148 -46.82 8.47 -7.03
C PHE A 148 -48.10 8.40 -6.20
N GLU A 149 -49.23 8.67 -6.85
CA GLU A 149 -50.57 8.69 -6.30
C GLU A 149 -51.07 7.29 -5.89
N SER A 150 -50.70 6.25 -6.64
CA SER A 150 -51.10 4.87 -6.36
C SER A 150 -49.94 3.88 -6.54
N ALA A 151 -50.00 2.75 -5.83
CA ALA A 151 -49.03 1.67 -6.01
C ALA A 151 -49.08 1.07 -7.43
N LYS A 152 -50.23 1.13 -8.10
CA LYS A 152 -50.40 0.77 -9.52
C LYS A 152 -49.63 1.74 -10.43
N HIS A 153 -49.74 3.05 -10.17
CA HIS A 153 -48.97 4.09 -10.88
C HIS A 153 -47.46 3.94 -10.64
N ALA A 154 -47.03 3.68 -9.40
CA ALA A 154 -45.64 3.39 -9.07
C ALA A 154 -45.10 2.13 -9.77
N ALA A 155 -45.87 1.04 -9.83
CA ALA A 155 -45.48 -0.20 -10.52
C ALA A 155 -45.36 -0.02 -12.05
N THR A 156 -46.28 0.73 -12.67
CA THR A 156 -46.16 1.11 -14.08
C THR A 156 -44.94 2.01 -14.30
N ALA A 157 -44.68 2.97 -13.42
CA ALA A 157 -43.51 3.83 -13.51
C ALA A 157 -42.19 3.05 -13.45
N VAL A 158 -42.07 2.02 -12.59
CA VAL A 158 -40.90 1.11 -12.60
C VAL A 158 -40.75 0.43 -13.95
N LYS A 159 -41.83 -0.17 -14.50
CA LYS A 159 -41.79 -0.84 -15.81
C LYS A 159 -41.42 0.08 -16.98
N CYS A 160 -41.74 1.38 -16.90
CA CYS A 160 -41.45 2.36 -17.95
C CYS A 160 -40.13 3.14 -17.75
N LEU A 161 -39.43 2.95 -16.63
CA LEU A 161 -38.20 3.66 -16.28
C LEU A 161 -36.99 2.74 -16.07
N ASP A 162 -37.17 1.45 -15.84
CA ASP A 162 -36.04 0.52 -15.75
C ASP A 162 -35.39 0.31 -17.12
N ASP A 163 -34.06 0.37 -17.16
CA ASP A 163 -33.22 0.39 -18.38
C ASP A 163 -33.49 1.52 -19.39
N ALA A 164 -34.40 2.44 -19.07
CA ALA A 164 -34.72 3.56 -19.94
C ALA A 164 -33.51 4.49 -20.13
N VAL A 165 -33.24 4.89 -21.36
CA VAL A 165 -32.18 5.87 -21.67
C VAL A 165 -32.66 7.28 -21.33
N PHE A 166 -31.95 7.96 -20.44
CA PHE A 166 -32.21 9.34 -20.03
C PHE A 166 -30.94 10.20 -20.20
N LYS A 167 -30.96 11.08 -21.20
CA LYS A 167 -29.78 11.85 -21.68
C LYS A 167 -28.55 10.98 -21.99
N GLY A 168 -28.75 9.85 -22.69
CA GLY A 168 -27.66 8.96 -23.10
C GLY A 168 -27.19 7.95 -22.04
N VAL A 169 -27.68 8.05 -20.80
CA VAL A 169 -27.34 7.12 -19.71
C VAL A 169 -28.55 6.25 -19.38
N HIS A 170 -28.34 4.95 -19.19
CA HIS A 170 -29.39 4.04 -18.69
C HIS A 170 -29.68 4.33 -17.22
N ILE A 171 -30.94 4.54 -16.89
CA ILE A 171 -31.41 4.60 -15.49
C ILE A 171 -31.99 3.25 -15.07
N LYS A 172 -31.83 2.89 -13.79
CA LYS A 172 -32.50 1.74 -13.17
C LYS A 172 -33.60 2.22 -12.23
N ALA A 173 -34.74 1.54 -12.19
CA ALA A 173 -35.89 1.88 -11.36
C ALA A 173 -36.31 0.71 -10.46
N ARG A 174 -36.53 0.94 -9.17
CA ARG A 174 -36.96 -0.08 -8.19
C ARG A 174 -38.04 0.49 -7.26
N SER A 175 -38.96 -0.36 -6.78
CA SER A 175 -39.90 0.08 -5.75
C SER A 175 -39.16 0.41 -4.44
N ALA A 176 -39.59 1.44 -3.71
CA ALA A 176 -39.06 1.77 -2.40
C ALA A 176 -39.38 0.71 -1.31
N ALA A 177 -40.26 -0.25 -1.61
CA ALA A 177 -40.47 -1.46 -0.81
C ALA A 177 -39.47 -2.59 -1.12
N GLU A 178 -38.92 -2.65 -2.35
CA GLU A 178 -37.92 -3.65 -2.75
C GLU A 178 -36.49 -3.27 -2.32
N VAL A 179 -36.19 -1.97 -2.25
CA VAL A 179 -34.87 -1.44 -1.85
C VAL A 179 -34.68 -1.59 -0.34
N LYS A 180 -33.66 -2.34 0.09
CA LYS A 180 -33.42 -2.66 1.51
C LYS A 180 -32.18 -1.99 2.08
N HIS A 181 -32.28 -1.50 3.33
CA HIS A 181 -31.14 -0.92 4.06
C HIS A 181 -30.07 -1.95 4.48
N LYS A 182 -30.33 -3.25 4.37
CA LYS A 182 -29.31 -4.32 4.35
C LYS A 182 -29.72 -5.40 3.35
N THR A 183 -28.77 -5.86 2.56
CA THR A 183 -28.86 -6.96 1.58
C THR A 183 -27.62 -7.82 1.73
N ASP A 184 -27.66 -9.05 1.22
CA ASP A 184 -26.52 -9.96 1.35
C ASP A 184 -25.35 -9.50 0.48
N ARG A 185 -24.13 -9.73 0.98
CA ARG A 185 -22.90 -9.45 0.23
C ARG A 185 -22.63 -10.63 -0.70
N LEU A 186 -22.16 -10.36 -1.89
CA LEU A 186 -21.84 -11.35 -2.91
C LEU A 186 -20.35 -11.25 -3.25
N ILE A 187 -19.77 -12.34 -3.75
CA ILE A 187 -18.36 -12.39 -4.17
C ILE A 187 -18.29 -12.75 -5.66
N LEU A 188 -17.68 -11.86 -6.45
CA LEU A 188 -17.35 -12.12 -7.84
C LEU A 188 -15.96 -12.76 -7.88
N ARG A 189 -15.85 -13.95 -8.46
CA ARG A 189 -14.64 -14.77 -8.54
C ARG A 189 -14.14 -14.90 -9.98
N ASN A 190 -12.86 -15.27 -10.12
CA ASN A 190 -12.14 -15.39 -11.39
C ASN A 190 -12.01 -14.06 -12.17
N LEU A 191 -12.07 -12.92 -11.48
CA LEU A 191 -11.87 -11.59 -12.07
C LEU A 191 -10.44 -11.45 -12.59
N SER A 192 -10.23 -10.66 -13.66
CA SER A 192 -8.87 -10.34 -14.12
C SER A 192 -8.09 -9.53 -13.08
N PHE A 193 -6.78 -9.71 -13.01
CA PHE A 193 -5.91 -8.93 -12.13
C PHE A 193 -5.75 -7.48 -12.61
N ASP A 194 -6.01 -7.23 -13.89
CA ASP A 194 -5.95 -5.89 -14.50
C ASP A 194 -7.30 -5.15 -14.45
N ALA A 195 -8.40 -5.84 -14.09
CA ALA A 195 -9.73 -5.24 -14.05
C ALA A 195 -9.83 -4.21 -12.91
N ASN A 196 -10.30 -3.02 -13.26
CA ASN A 196 -10.53 -1.93 -12.30
C ASN A 196 -11.93 -2.05 -11.66
N LYS A 197 -12.45 -1.00 -11.01
CA LYS A 197 -13.81 -1.04 -10.42
C LYS A 197 -14.88 -0.68 -11.44
N GLU A 198 -14.52 0.19 -12.38
CA GLU A 198 -15.34 0.77 -13.40
C GLU A 198 -15.77 -0.30 -14.41
N ASP A 199 -14.86 -1.19 -14.83
CA ASP A 199 -15.12 -2.39 -15.64
C ASP A 199 -16.19 -3.30 -15.00
N VAL A 200 -15.97 -3.62 -13.72
CA VAL A 200 -16.84 -4.49 -12.93
C VAL A 200 -18.20 -3.82 -12.69
N TRP A 201 -18.21 -2.51 -12.47
CA TRP A 201 -19.44 -1.72 -12.35
C TRP A 201 -20.23 -1.70 -13.66
N HIS A 202 -19.59 -1.47 -14.81
CA HIS A 202 -20.22 -1.48 -16.13
C HIS A 202 -20.88 -2.82 -16.46
N ALA A 203 -20.23 -3.95 -16.12
CA ALA A 203 -20.80 -5.28 -16.33
C ALA A 203 -21.99 -5.61 -15.39
N LEU A 204 -21.96 -5.08 -14.16
CA LEU A 204 -22.97 -5.38 -13.12
C LEU A 204 -24.17 -4.42 -13.13
N GLN A 205 -24.01 -3.15 -13.55
CA GLN A 205 -25.11 -2.18 -13.57
C GLN A 205 -26.30 -2.64 -14.43
N MET A 206 -26.02 -3.40 -15.50
CA MET A 206 -27.04 -3.99 -16.37
C MET A 206 -27.90 -5.02 -15.64
N ILE A 207 -27.35 -5.71 -14.63
CA ILE A 207 -28.10 -6.63 -13.77
C ILE A 207 -28.93 -5.84 -12.74
N GLY A 208 -28.34 -4.80 -12.13
CA GLY A 208 -29.05 -3.94 -11.20
C GLY A 208 -28.16 -2.90 -10.51
N PRO A 209 -28.76 -1.94 -9.78
CA PRO A 209 -28.03 -0.86 -9.12
C PRO A 209 -27.17 -1.38 -7.95
N LEU A 210 -25.86 -1.13 -8.04
CA LEU A 210 -24.88 -1.48 -7.01
C LEU A 210 -24.82 -0.46 -5.86
N ARG A 211 -24.82 -0.99 -4.65
CA ARG A 211 -24.70 -0.26 -3.39
C ARG A 211 -23.29 -0.33 -2.79
N GLU A 212 -22.59 -1.44 -2.97
CA GLU A 212 -21.18 -1.59 -2.61
C GLU A 212 -20.43 -2.34 -3.71
N LEU A 213 -19.19 -1.93 -3.95
CA LEU A 213 -18.21 -2.62 -4.79
C LEU A 213 -16.84 -2.41 -4.14
N HIS A 214 -16.26 -3.49 -3.62
CA HIS A 214 -14.99 -3.51 -2.94
C HIS A 214 -14.06 -4.52 -3.64
N LEU A 215 -13.16 -3.97 -4.45
CA LEU A 215 -12.03 -4.67 -5.04
C LEU A 215 -10.84 -4.61 -4.03
N PRO A 216 -10.42 -5.73 -3.41
CA PRO A 216 -9.33 -5.73 -2.44
C PRO A 216 -7.98 -5.43 -3.10
N GLN A 217 -7.07 -4.77 -2.37
CA GLN A 217 -5.68 -4.58 -2.80
C GLN A 217 -4.70 -5.36 -1.90
N PRO A 218 -3.61 -5.93 -2.47
CA PRO A 218 -3.33 -6.08 -3.90
C PRO A 218 -4.41 -6.95 -4.58
N GLN A 219 -4.54 -6.80 -5.91
CA GLN A 219 -5.51 -7.52 -6.73
C GLN A 219 -5.46 -9.04 -6.46
N ARG A 220 -6.62 -9.65 -6.15
CA ARG A 220 -6.71 -11.08 -5.80
C ARG A 220 -7.53 -11.93 -6.78
N GLY A 221 -7.95 -11.38 -7.91
CA GLY A 221 -8.84 -12.05 -8.87
C GLY A 221 -10.26 -12.29 -8.34
N PHE A 222 -10.69 -11.48 -7.35
CA PHE A 222 -12.06 -11.44 -6.85
C PHE A 222 -12.41 -10.06 -6.30
N CYS A 223 -13.71 -9.73 -6.26
CA CYS A 223 -14.23 -8.56 -5.55
C CYS A 223 -15.48 -8.91 -4.73
N PHE A 224 -15.80 -8.08 -3.73
CA PHE A 224 -17.07 -8.14 -3.02
C PHE A 224 -18.02 -7.07 -3.52
N LEU A 225 -19.31 -7.36 -3.57
CA LEU A 225 -20.35 -6.44 -4.05
C LEU A 225 -21.66 -6.59 -3.26
N GLN A 226 -22.53 -5.58 -3.36
CA GLN A 226 -23.86 -5.58 -2.76
C GLN A 226 -24.83 -4.80 -3.65
N PHE A 227 -26.00 -5.36 -3.95
CA PHE A 227 -27.09 -4.67 -4.68
C PHE A 227 -28.03 -3.92 -3.73
N PHE A 228 -28.75 -2.91 -4.24
CA PHE A 228 -29.80 -2.22 -3.47
C PHE A 228 -31.06 -3.07 -3.22
N SER A 229 -31.34 -4.07 -4.06
CA SER A 229 -32.44 -5.03 -3.89
C SER A 229 -31.92 -6.47 -3.79
N ALA A 230 -32.57 -7.27 -2.93
CA ALA A 230 -32.32 -8.71 -2.85
C ALA A 230 -32.77 -9.46 -4.12
N LYS A 231 -33.68 -8.87 -4.90
CA LYS A 231 -34.15 -9.39 -6.19
C LYS A 231 -33.07 -9.30 -7.27
N ASP A 232 -32.34 -8.18 -7.30
CA ASP A 232 -31.20 -7.98 -8.20
C ASP A 232 -30.04 -8.92 -7.82
N ALA A 233 -29.77 -9.09 -6.52
CA ALA A 233 -28.82 -10.08 -6.01
C ALA A 233 -29.17 -11.52 -6.45
N ALA A 234 -30.43 -11.94 -6.32
CA ALA A 234 -30.89 -13.26 -6.77
C ALA A 234 -30.82 -13.42 -8.30
N ASN A 235 -31.12 -12.37 -9.07
CA ASN A 235 -30.98 -12.38 -10.52
C ASN A 235 -29.50 -12.44 -10.96
N ALA A 236 -28.59 -11.78 -10.23
CA ALA A 236 -27.15 -11.85 -10.47
C ALA A 236 -26.60 -13.27 -10.26
N LEU A 237 -27.03 -13.93 -9.17
CA LEU A 237 -26.69 -15.34 -8.89
C LEU A 237 -27.23 -16.28 -9.98
N ARG A 238 -28.48 -16.09 -10.44
CA ARG A 238 -29.08 -16.88 -11.52
C ARG A 238 -28.42 -16.67 -12.89
N LYS A 239 -27.79 -15.52 -13.13
CA LYS A 239 -27.00 -15.28 -14.35
C LYS A 239 -25.76 -16.19 -14.40
N GLY A 240 -25.27 -16.66 -13.25
CA GLY A 240 -24.19 -17.63 -13.15
C GLY A 240 -22.85 -17.05 -13.61
N ILE A 241 -22.41 -17.47 -14.79
CA ILE A 241 -21.15 -17.05 -15.41
C ILE A 241 -21.45 -15.94 -16.43
N PHE A 242 -20.64 -14.88 -16.40
CA PHE A 242 -20.65 -13.83 -17.41
C PHE A 242 -19.24 -13.26 -17.58
N SER A 243 -18.94 -12.63 -18.71
CA SER A 243 -17.58 -12.16 -19.00
C SER A 243 -17.35 -10.72 -18.53
N VAL A 244 -16.16 -10.45 -17.98
CA VAL A 244 -15.64 -9.11 -17.62
C VAL A 244 -14.19 -9.02 -18.11
N ASN A 245 -13.88 -8.04 -18.96
CA ASN A 245 -12.59 -7.91 -19.66
C ASN A 245 -12.16 -9.24 -20.29
N ASP A 246 -13.03 -9.78 -21.16
CA ASP A 246 -12.87 -11.04 -21.91
C ASP A 246 -12.57 -12.29 -21.05
N ARG A 247 -12.95 -12.24 -19.76
CA ARG A 247 -12.75 -13.32 -18.80
C ARG A 247 -14.03 -13.67 -18.06
N ASP A 248 -14.36 -14.95 -18.08
CA ASP A 248 -15.55 -15.48 -17.42
C ASP A 248 -15.45 -15.44 -15.90
N VAL A 249 -16.26 -14.57 -15.30
CA VAL A 249 -16.41 -14.41 -13.86
C VAL A 249 -17.67 -15.13 -13.36
N ALA A 250 -17.56 -15.72 -12.18
CA ALA A 250 -18.67 -16.38 -11.49
C ALA A 250 -19.04 -15.57 -10.25
N LEU A 251 -20.34 -15.40 -10.00
CA LEU A 251 -20.86 -14.60 -8.89
C LEU A 251 -21.53 -15.53 -7.86
N ASP A 252 -20.95 -15.61 -6.67
CA ASP A 252 -21.38 -16.47 -5.57
C ASP A 252 -21.91 -15.67 -4.38
N THR A 253 -22.62 -16.33 -3.46
CA THR A 253 -22.93 -15.78 -2.13
C THR A 253 -21.64 -15.62 -1.30
N CYS A 254 -21.54 -14.52 -0.54
CA CYS A 254 -20.43 -14.34 0.39
C CYS A 254 -20.73 -15.06 1.71
N VAL A 255 -19.88 -16.00 2.10
CA VAL A 255 -19.90 -16.62 3.43
C VAL A 255 -19.09 -15.74 4.40
N ASP A 256 -19.59 -15.52 5.61
CA ASP A 256 -18.85 -14.81 6.65
C ASP A 256 -17.64 -15.61 7.14
N LYS A 257 -16.54 -14.93 7.50
CA LYS A 257 -15.25 -15.58 7.84
C LYS A 257 -15.38 -16.66 8.93
N GLN A 258 -16.29 -16.49 9.88
CA GLN A 258 -16.54 -17.44 10.97
C GLN A 258 -17.17 -18.76 10.50
N HIS A 259 -17.92 -18.76 9.39
CA HIS A 259 -18.58 -19.95 8.85
C HIS A 259 -17.75 -20.62 7.73
N TYR A 260 -16.53 -20.15 7.48
CA TYR A 260 -15.65 -20.65 6.42
C TYR A 260 -14.69 -21.74 6.94
N ALA A 261 -15.27 -22.85 7.42
CA ALA A 261 -14.48 -23.99 7.90
C ALA A 261 -13.77 -24.72 6.74
N PRO A 262 -12.44 -24.94 6.82
CA PRO A 262 -11.73 -25.78 5.87
C PRO A 262 -12.04 -27.26 6.15
N LYS A 263 -12.87 -27.90 5.33
CA LYS A 263 -13.09 -29.36 5.40
C LYS A 263 -11.88 -30.10 4.84
N THR A 264 -10.93 -30.44 5.71
CA THR A 264 -9.73 -31.22 5.33
C THR A 264 -9.36 -32.30 6.36
N GLU A 265 -10.35 -33.05 6.86
CA GLU A 265 -10.11 -34.32 7.56
C GLU A 265 -10.82 -35.46 6.85
N LEU A 266 -10.05 -36.26 6.13
CA LEU A 266 -10.36 -37.65 5.83
C LEU A 266 -9.32 -38.48 6.58
N VAL A 267 -9.73 -39.03 7.72
CA VAL A 267 -8.90 -39.94 8.52
C VAL A 267 -8.63 -41.18 7.69
N VAL A 268 -7.36 -41.44 7.39
CA VAL A 268 -6.92 -42.75 6.91
C VAL A 268 -6.99 -43.69 8.11
N LYS A 269 -7.80 -44.75 8.01
CA LYS A 269 -7.71 -45.88 8.93
C LYS A 269 -6.55 -46.75 8.50
N GLU A 270 -5.48 -46.76 9.27
CA GLU A 270 -4.59 -47.92 9.37
C GLU A 270 -5.07 -48.77 10.56
N GLN A 271 -4.89 -50.09 10.47
CA GLN A 271 -5.27 -51.06 11.51
C GLN A 271 -4.01 -51.65 12.15
N GLU A 272 -4.22 -52.45 13.20
CA GLU A 272 -3.22 -53.24 13.93
C GLU A 272 -2.30 -52.45 14.90
N ASP A 273 -2.11 -52.85 16.17
CA ASP A 273 -3.01 -53.64 17.00
C ASP A 273 -2.76 -53.51 18.52
N ASP A 274 -3.84 -53.73 19.29
CA ASP A 274 -3.90 -54.30 20.65
C ASP A 274 -3.43 -53.52 21.95
N LYS A 275 -4.18 -53.79 23.04
CA LYS A 275 -3.92 -53.63 24.51
C LYS A 275 -4.07 -52.28 25.25
N ASN A 276 -5.31 -52.10 25.74
CA ASN A 276 -5.71 -51.87 27.17
C ASN A 276 -5.38 -50.57 27.96
N ASN A 277 -6.48 -49.95 28.43
CA ASN A 277 -6.77 -49.43 29.80
C ASN A 277 -5.83 -48.37 30.46
N GLU A 278 -6.31 -47.33 31.17
CA GLU A 278 -7.65 -46.94 31.65
C GLU A 278 -7.96 -45.44 31.39
N LYS A 279 -9.08 -44.95 31.93
CA LYS A 279 -9.54 -43.54 31.83
C LYS A 279 -8.95 -42.66 32.94
N GLU A 280 -8.84 -41.36 32.68
CA GLU A 280 -9.21 -40.34 33.68
C GLU A 280 -9.66 -39.04 32.98
N GLU A 281 -10.46 -38.21 33.67
CA GLU A 281 -11.13 -37.01 33.12
C GLU A 281 -10.79 -35.75 33.93
N GLN A 282 -10.34 -34.68 33.27
CA GLN A 282 -10.44 -33.24 33.64
C GLN A 282 -9.74 -32.44 32.50
N GLN A 283 -10.29 -31.35 31.95
CA GLN A 283 -10.56 -30.01 32.53
C GLN A 283 -9.27 -29.33 33.06
N ASP A 284 -8.94 -28.08 32.71
CA ASP A 284 -9.57 -27.13 31.78
C ASP A 284 -8.56 -26.03 31.35
N GLU A 285 -9.05 -24.98 30.68
CA GLU A 285 -8.44 -23.65 30.44
C GLU A 285 -7.65 -23.40 29.13
N GLU A 286 -7.51 -22.11 28.82
CA GLU A 286 -7.33 -21.53 27.48
C GLU A 286 -5.88 -21.06 27.21
N ASP A 287 -5.41 -21.15 25.95
CA ASP A 287 -4.46 -20.15 25.45
C ASP A 287 -4.57 -19.90 23.93
N VAL A 288 -4.17 -18.72 23.48
CA VAL A 288 -4.48 -18.15 22.16
C VAL A 288 -3.30 -18.26 21.19
N VAL A 289 -3.33 -19.25 20.31
CA VAL A 289 -2.35 -19.40 19.22
C VAL A 289 -2.93 -19.02 17.87
N VAL A 290 -2.35 -18.00 17.23
CA VAL A 290 -2.67 -17.63 15.84
C VAL A 290 -1.66 -18.27 14.89
N GLN A 291 -2.11 -19.23 14.07
CA GLN A 291 -1.36 -19.70 12.90
C GLN A 291 -2.06 -19.35 11.58
N GLU A 292 -1.26 -19.32 10.52
CA GLU A 292 -1.67 -19.04 9.15
C GLU A 292 -2.13 -20.33 8.47
N ASP A 293 -3.09 -20.25 7.52
CA ASP A 293 -3.36 -21.39 6.64
C ASP A 293 -3.74 -20.96 5.21
N SER A 294 -3.57 -21.90 4.26
CA SER A 294 -3.53 -21.66 2.82
C SER A 294 -4.36 -22.65 2.00
N ASN A 295 -5.08 -22.10 1.01
CA ASN A 295 -6.03 -22.75 0.09
C ASN A 295 -7.40 -23.10 0.68
N SER A 296 -8.37 -23.18 -0.21
CA SER A 296 -9.69 -23.72 0.06
C SER A 296 -10.30 -24.29 -1.23
N SER A 297 -10.95 -25.44 -1.10
CA SER A 297 -11.90 -26.01 -2.06
C SER A 297 -12.86 -26.90 -1.27
N THR A 298 -14.17 -26.79 -1.54
CA THR A 298 -15.22 -27.16 -0.58
C THR A 298 -16.18 -28.20 -1.17
N SER A 299 -16.82 -29.00 -0.32
CA SER A 299 -18.12 -29.63 -0.57
C SER A 299 -18.97 -29.53 0.72
N SER A 300 -20.30 -29.45 0.72
CA SER A 300 -21.32 -29.97 -0.18
C SER A 300 -22.54 -29.01 -0.17
N ALA A 301 -23.51 -29.06 -1.10
CA ALA A 301 -23.88 -30.18 -1.96
C ALA A 301 -24.39 -29.79 -3.37
N LYS A 302 -24.16 -30.70 -4.32
CA LYS A 302 -24.93 -30.96 -5.55
C LYS A 302 -25.28 -29.78 -6.49
N ILE A 303 -24.29 -29.35 -7.26
CA ILE A 303 -24.37 -29.36 -8.73
C ILE A 303 -23.07 -30.02 -9.23
N ASP A 304 -23.14 -30.87 -10.26
CA ASP A 304 -22.01 -31.65 -10.74
C ASP A 304 -20.85 -30.77 -11.26
N ASN A 305 -19.62 -31.14 -10.89
CA ASN A 305 -18.44 -30.30 -11.10
C ASN A 305 -17.20 -31.16 -11.44
N THR A 306 -17.31 -31.96 -12.49
CA THR A 306 -16.19 -32.68 -13.12
C THR A 306 -15.24 -31.69 -13.82
N LYS A 307 -14.54 -30.87 -13.04
CA LYS A 307 -13.36 -30.14 -13.49
C LYS A 307 -12.21 -31.11 -13.69
N ILE A 308 -12.22 -31.77 -14.85
CA ILE A 308 -11.10 -32.58 -15.33
C ILE A 308 -9.88 -31.64 -15.45
N ASP A 309 -8.69 -32.09 -15.06
CA ASP A 309 -7.48 -31.28 -15.14
C ASP A 309 -7.12 -31.03 -16.62
N ASP A 310 -7.27 -29.79 -17.10
CA ASP A 310 -6.96 -29.37 -18.48
C ASP A 310 -5.50 -29.71 -18.87
N ALA A 311 -4.58 -29.82 -17.90
CA ALA A 311 -3.21 -30.28 -18.14
C ALA A 311 -3.12 -31.81 -18.27
N ALA A 312 -3.97 -32.57 -17.56
CA ALA A 312 -4.07 -34.03 -17.74
C ALA A 312 -4.76 -34.43 -19.06
N GLN A 313 -5.60 -33.55 -19.62
CA GLN A 313 -6.09 -33.68 -21.00
C GLN A 313 -5.06 -33.23 -22.07
N GLY A 314 -3.86 -32.79 -21.67
CA GLY A 314 -2.85 -32.26 -22.60
C GLY A 314 -3.20 -30.91 -23.25
N LYS A 315 -4.33 -30.28 -22.89
CA LYS A 315 -4.85 -29.06 -23.53
C LYS A 315 -4.10 -27.77 -23.15
N THR A 316 -3.06 -27.85 -22.33
CA THR A 316 -2.37 -26.68 -21.78
C THR A 316 -0.87 -26.77 -22.05
N ILE A 317 -0.29 -25.70 -22.60
CA ILE A 317 1.16 -25.52 -22.78
C ILE A 317 1.71 -24.69 -21.60
N PHE A 318 2.86 -25.09 -21.07
CA PHE A 318 3.67 -24.30 -20.16
C PHE A 318 4.84 -23.63 -20.90
N VAL A 319 4.75 -22.29 -20.99
CA VAL A 319 5.71 -21.40 -21.65
C VAL A 319 6.76 -20.94 -20.64
N ARG A 320 8.05 -21.04 -21.00
CA ARG A 320 9.20 -20.62 -20.20
C ARG A 320 10.08 -19.61 -20.98
N ASN A 321 10.95 -18.90 -20.26
CA ASN A 321 11.82 -17.82 -20.77
C ASN A 321 11.09 -16.55 -21.28
N LEU A 322 9.84 -16.37 -20.87
CA LEU A 322 9.03 -15.21 -21.24
C LEU A 322 9.71 -13.89 -20.79
N PRO A 323 9.73 -12.83 -21.62
CA PRO A 323 10.15 -11.50 -21.19
C PRO A 323 9.37 -10.99 -19.96
N TYR A 324 10.05 -10.28 -19.06
CA TYR A 324 9.39 -9.71 -17.86
C TYR A 324 8.45 -8.54 -18.15
N GLY A 325 8.47 -8.00 -19.39
CA GLY A 325 7.49 -7.01 -19.87
C GLY A 325 6.36 -7.61 -20.71
N ALA A 326 6.36 -8.93 -20.94
CA ALA A 326 5.40 -9.57 -21.83
C ALA A 326 3.97 -9.48 -21.28
N THR A 327 3.05 -9.11 -22.15
CA THR A 327 1.62 -8.99 -21.86
C THR A 327 0.84 -10.21 -22.34
N SER A 328 -0.34 -10.44 -21.75
CA SER A 328 -1.28 -11.46 -22.21
C SER A 328 -1.67 -11.27 -23.68
N ASN A 329 -1.69 -10.02 -24.16
CA ASN A 329 -2.03 -9.67 -25.54
C ASN A 329 -0.93 -10.08 -26.52
N GLN A 330 0.35 -9.84 -26.21
CA GLN A 330 1.48 -10.35 -27.03
C GLN A 330 1.45 -11.88 -27.11
N LEU A 331 1.17 -12.57 -26.00
CA LEU A 331 1.00 -14.03 -25.99
C LEU A 331 -0.24 -14.48 -26.77
N LYS A 332 -1.33 -13.71 -26.79
CA LYS A 332 -2.53 -13.99 -27.62
C LYS A 332 -2.24 -13.85 -29.11
N THR A 333 -1.37 -12.92 -29.52
CA THR A 333 -0.90 -12.81 -30.90
C THR A 333 -0.04 -14.02 -31.32
N LEU A 334 0.81 -14.53 -30.42
CA LEU A 334 1.61 -15.74 -30.66
C LEU A 334 0.78 -17.03 -30.63
N PHE A 335 -0.26 -17.08 -29.79
CA PHE A 335 -1.15 -18.24 -29.62
C PHE A 335 -2.62 -17.84 -29.90
N PRO A 336 -2.99 -17.53 -31.16
CA PRO A 336 -4.34 -17.03 -31.49
C PRO A 336 -5.43 -18.04 -31.15
N GLN A 337 -5.13 -19.35 -31.24
CA GLN A 337 -6.03 -20.45 -30.90
C GLN A 337 -6.17 -20.72 -29.38
N ALA A 338 -5.44 -19.98 -28.52
CA ALA A 338 -5.56 -20.15 -27.08
C ALA A 338 -6.96 -19.74 -26.59
N GLU A 339 -7.57 -20.58 -25.75
CA GLU A 339 -8.79 -20.25 -24.99
C GLU A 339 -8.46 -19.18 -23.94
N SER A 340 -7.43 -19.41 -23.12
CA SER A 340 -7.02 -18.48 -22.06
C SER A 340 -5.52 -18.53 -21.78
N ILE A 341 -4.99 -17.43 -21.24
CA ILE A 341 -3.55 -17.22 -21.02
C ILE A 341 -3.35 -16.71 -19.60
N TYR A 342 -2.44 -17.35 -18.86
CA TYR A 342 -2.12 -17.02 -17.47
C TYR A 342 -0.62 -16.84 -17.27
N ILE A 343 -0.17 -15.59 -17.15
CA ILE A 343 1.23 -15.27 -16.83
C ILE A 343 1.48 -15.57 -15.35
N VAL A 344 2.49 -16.38 -15.08
CA VAL A 344 2.87 -16.79 -13.72
C VAL A 344 3.61 -15.64 -13.05
N HIS A 345 3.12 -15.19 -11.90
CA HIS A 345 3.76 -14.15 -11.08
C HIS A 345 4.37 -14.75 -9.81
N ASP A 346 5.42 -14.11 -9.29
CA ASP A 346 5.93 -14.38 -7.94
C ASP A 346 4.94 -13.85 -6.90
N LYS A 347 4.47 -14.74 -6.02
CA LYS A 347 3.49 -14.43 -4.97
C LYS A 347 3.99 -13.37 -3.96
N VAL A 348 5.31 -13.21 -3.81
CA VAL A 348 5.90 -12.32 -2.79
C VAL A 348 6.24 -10.94 -3.36
N THR A 349 6.80 -10.87 -4.57
CA THR A 349 7.16 -9.59 -5.20
C THR A 349 6.07 -9.02 -6.12
N GLY A 350 5.11 -9.83 -6.55
CA GLY A 350 4.09 -9.46 -7.54
C GLY A 350 4.62 -9.34 -8.97
N LEU A 351 5.90 -9.63 -9.22
CA LEU A 351 6.54 -9.51 -10.53
C LEU A 351 6.30 -10.77 -11.39
N PRO A 352 6.21 -10.65 -12.72
CA PRO A 352 6.11 -11.80 -13.61
C PRO A 352 7.37 -12.68 -13.51
N ARG A 353 7.17 -13.99 -13.50
CA ARG A 353 8.19 -15.01 -13.24
C ARG A 353 8.90 -15.50 -14.51
N GLY A 354 8.69 -14.85 -15.65
CA GLY A 354 9.23 -15.28 -16.95
C GLY A 354 8.65 -16.63 -17.43
N SER A 355 7.39 -16.92 -17.08
CA SER A 355 6.67 -18.11 -17.52
C SER A 355 5.16 -17.87 -17.57
N ALA A 356 4.44 -18.64 -18.38
CA ALA A 356 2.99 -18.58 -18.53
C ALA A 356 2.39 -19.96 -18.79
N PHE A 357 1.10 -20.12 -18.53
CA PHE A 357 0.29 -21.24 -19.03
C PHE A 357 -0.64 -20.73 -20.12
N VAL A 358 -0.74 -21.49 -21.21
CA VAL A 358 -1.61 -21.20 -22.36
C VAL A 358 -2.52 -22.40 -22.53
N LYS A 359 -3.81 -22.21 -22.23
CA LYS A 359 -4.84 -23.24 -22.42
C LYS A 359 -5.43 -23.12 -23.83
N PHE A 360 -5.65 -24.25 -24.47
CA PHE A 360 -6.38 -24.39 -25.72
C PHE A 360 -7.72 -25.09 -25.46
N LYS A 361 -8.70 -24.85 -26.33
CA LYS A 361 -10.03 -25.48 -26.26
C LYS A 361 -9.95 -27.00 -26.44
N ASP A 362 -9.06 -27.41 -27.35
CA ASP A 362 -8.77 -28.79 -27.74
C ASP A 362 -7.27 -29.06 -27.53
N THR A 363 -6.76 -30.25 -27.84
CA THR A 363 -5.31 -30.53 -27.72
C THR A 363 -4.52 -29.61 -28.67
N PRO A 364 -3.47 -28.91 -28.18
CA PRO A 364 -2.64 -28.07 -29.05
C PRO A 364 -1.93 -28.94 -30.11
N PRO A 365 -1.75 -28.43 -31.34
CA PRO A 365 -1.00 -29.15 -32.37
C PRO A 365 0.47 -29.33 -31.94
N SER A 366 1.00 -30.54 -32.09
CA SER A 366 2.36 -30.92 -31.66
C SER A 366 3.47 -30.05 -32.27
N SER A 367 3.27 -29.59 -33.51
CA SER A 367 4.21 -28.68 -34.20
C SER A 367 4.45 -27.34 -33.50
N ILE A 368 3.54 -26.90 -32.61
CA ILE A 368 3.81 -25.74 -31.74
C ILE A 368 4.87 -26.06 -30.67
N ILE A 369 4.97 -27.31 -30.22
CA ILE A 369 5.80 -27.71 -29.08
C ILE A 369 7.20 -28.13 -29.52
N ASP A 370 7.28 -28.92 -30.60
CA ASP A 370 8.53 -29.57 -31.01
C ASP A 370 9.27 -28.84 -32.15
N ASP A 371 8.54 -28.24 -33.11
CA ASP A 371 9.13 -27.64 -34.33
C ASP A 371 9.28 -26.11 -34.30
N LEU A 372 8.47 -25.41 -33.48
CA LEU A 372 8.28 -23.96 -33.62
C LEU A 372 9.08 -23.12 -32.61
N LYS A 373 10.25 -22.64 -33.06
CA LYS A 373 11.05 -21.61 -32.36
C LYS A 373 10.33 -20.25 -32.34
N LEU A 374 9.46 -20.05 -31.35
CA LEU A 374 8.82 -18.74 -31.12
C LEU A 374 9.75 -17.80 -30.35
N GLU A 375 9.95 -16.58 -30.87
CA GLU A 375 10.62 -15.50 -30.14
C GLU A 375 9.63 -14.42 -29.68
N LEU A 376 9.89 -13.82 -28.52
CA LEU A 376 9.24 -12.60 -28.06
C LEU A 376 10.29 -11.64 -27.48
N ASP A 377 10.31 -10.39 -27.95
CA ASP A 377 11.27 -9.35 -27.56
C ASP A 377 12.75 -9.82 -27.61
N GLY A 378 13.11 -10.61 -28.64
CA GLY A 378 14.45 -11.19 -28.81
C GLY A 378 14.79 -12.32 -27.83
N ARG A 379 13.77 -13.06 -27.36
CA ARG A 379 13.94 -14.26 -26.52
C ARG A 379 13.19 -15.45 -27.08
N GLU A 380 13.92 -16.52 -27.37
CA GLU A 380 13.36 -17.85 -27.65
C GLU A 380 12.54 -18.35 -26.46
N LEU A 381 11.26 -18.66 -26.71
CA LEU A 381 10.32 -19.18 -25.73
C LEU A 381 10.42 -20.70 -25.68
N HIS A 382 10.68 -21.25 -24.49
CA HIS A 382 10.76 -22.70 -24.33
C HIS A 382 9.36 -23.25 -24.00
N LEU A 383 8.77 -23.94 -24.96
CA LEU A 383 7.45 -24.56 -24.86
C LEU A 383 7.56 -25.98 -24.30
N THR A 384 6.46 -26.47 -23.72
CA THR A 384 6.36 -27.79 -23.07
C THR A 384 4.89 -28.05 -22.78
N LEU A 385 4.41 -29.30 -22.82
CA LEU A 385 3.10 -29.62 -22.23
C LEU A 385 3.10 -29.30 -20.73
N ALA A 386 1.97 -28.79 -20.23
CA ALA A 386 1.79 -28.52 -18.81
C ALA A 386 1.65 -29.84 -18.04
N VAL A 387 2.45 -30.02 -16.98
CA VAL A 387 2.39 -31.22 -16.13
C VAL A 387 1.18 -31.13 -15.19
N PRO A 388 0.34 -32.19 -15.07
CA PRO A 388 -0.82 -32.23 -14.18
C PRO A 388 -0.51 -31.85 -12.73
N ARG A 389 -1.44 -31.16 -12.06
CA ARG A 389 -1.18 -30.59 -10.73
C ARG A 389 -0.88 -31.66 -9.67
N ALA A 390 -1.43 -32.85 -9.82
CA ALA A 390 -1.15 -34.00 -8.95
C ALA A 390 0.33 -34.43 -9.03
N GLN A 391 0.85 -34.64 -10.25
CA GLN A 391 2.24 -35.03 -10.49
C GLN A 391 3.22 -33.94 -10.04
N VAL A 392 2.94 -32.67 -10.35
CA VAL A 392 3.74 -31.53 -9.86
C VAL A 392 3.78 -31.51 -8.32
N SER A 393 2.67 -31.81 -7.65
CA SER A 393 2.60 -31.81 -6.19
C SER A 393 3.43 -32.94 -5.56
N GLN A 394 3.54 -34.10 -6.21
CA GLN A 394 4.43 -35.18 -5.76
C GLN A 394 5.90 -34.80 -5.93
N VAL A 395 6.29 -34.32 -7.13
CA VAL A 395 7.68 -33.89 -7.45
C VAL A 395 8.13 -32.69 -6.59
N VAL A 396 7.22 -31.82 -6.17
CA VAL A 396 7.53 -30.68 -5.27
C VAL A 396 7.58 -31.11 -3.80
N LYS A 397 6.86 -32.15 -3.37
CA LYS A 397 6.95 -32.68 -2.00
C LYS A 397 8.30 -33.34 -1.71
N SER A 398 8.86 -34.09 -2.67
CA SER A 398 10.18 -34.73 -2.54
C SER A 398 11.36 -33.76 -2.63
N VAL A 399 11.14 -32.52 -3.10
CA VAL A 399 12.16 -31.47 -3.14
C VAL A 399 11.72 -30.29 -2.26
N LYS A 400 12.07 -30.34 -0.95
CA LYS A 400 11.99 -29.18 -0.05
C LYS A 400 12.82 -28.03 -0.62
N LYS A 401 12.18 -27.17 -1.39
CA LYS A 401 12.86 -26.12 -2.16
C LYS A 401 13.12 -24.93 -1.28
N GLU A 402 14.22 -25.00 -0.53
CA GLU A 402 14.73 -23.92 0.32
C GLU A 402 14.67 -22.57 -0.42
N ASP A 403 14.13 -21.55 0.27
CA ASP A 403 14.09 -20.21 -0.28
C ASP A 403 15.53 -19.68 -0.39
N LYS A 404 16.08 -19.68 -1.61
CA LYS A 404 17.41 -19.18 -1.94
C LYS A 404 17.63 -17.69 -1.63
N ARG A 405 16.59 -16.97 -1.17
CA ARG A 405 16.66 -15.58 -0.69
C ARG A 405 16.49 -15.45 0.84
N HIS A 406 16.18 -16.53 1.53
CA HIS A 406 15.92 -16.68 2.97
C HIS A 406 15.01 -15.59 3.56
N LEU A 407 13.95 -15.19 2.86
CA LEU A 407 13.12 -14.02 3.19
C LEU A 407 12.49 -14.12 4.59
N ALA A 408 12.18 -15.34 5.07
CA ALA A 408 11.68 -15.59 6.42
C ALA A 408 12.64 -15.09 7.53
N LEU A 409 13.96 -15.13 7.30
CA LEU A 409 14.96 -14.63 8.26
C LEU A 409 14.94 -13.10 8.42
N LEU A 410 14.12 -12.37 7.65
CA LEU A 410 13.87 -10.94 7.90
C LEU A 410 12.95 -10.70 9.12
N ASP A 411 12.19 -11.72 9.53
CA ASP A 411 11.17 -11.62 10.58
C ASP A 411 11.71 -12.07 11.95
N GLU A 412 12.72 -12.95 11.96
CA GLU A 412 13.49 -13.32 13.16
C GLU A 412 14.03 -12.09 13.91
N GLY A 413 13.67 -11.97 15.19
CA GLY A 413 14.07 -10.86 16.05
C GLY A 413 13.33 -9.54 15.83
N PHE A 414 12.30 -9.47 14.98
CA PHE A 414 11.56 -8.22 14.82
C PHE A 414 10.65 -7.90 16.02
N VAL A 415 11.08 -6.94 16.84
CA VAL A 415 10.28 -6.40 17.95
C VAL A 415 9.30 -5.34 17.43
N ALA A 416 8.02 -5.71 17.35
CA ALA A 416 6.93 -4.84 16.90
C ALA A 416 6.35 -3.97 18.03
N ALA A 417 5.91 -2.76 17.70
CA ALA A 417 5.29 -1.84 18.66
C ALA A 417 4.03 -2.45 19.31
N GLY A 418 3.93 -2.42 20.64
CA GLY A 418 2.77 -2.94 21.38
C GLY A 418 2.80 -4.45 21.65
N THR A 419 3.89 -5.15 21.33
CA THR A 419 4.12 -6.54 21.81
C THR A 419 4.79 -6.54 23.18
N THR A 420 4.68 -7.65 23.93
CA THR A 420 5.43 -7.88 25.18
C THR A 420 6.93 -7.69 25.00
N ALA A 421 7.50 -8.13 23.87
CA ALA A 421 8.90 -7.89 23.53
C ALA A 421 9.27 -6.40 23.42
N ALA A 422 8.32 -5.50 23.15
CA ALA A 422 8.54 -4.05 23.11
C ALA A 422 8.45 -3.37 24.50
N GLU A 423 8.15 -4.11 25.56
CA GLU A 423 8.04 -3.57 26.90
C GLU A 423 9.39 -3.04 27.41
N GLY A 424 9.37 -1.84 28.00
CA GLY A 424 10.57 -1.11 28.41
C GLY A 424 11.51 -0.71 27.26
N VAL A 425 11.08 -0.73 25.99
CA VAL A 425 11.86 -0.23 24.86
C VAL A 425 11.50 1.25 24.60
N PRO A 426 12.48 2.18 24.55
CA PRO A 426 12.20 3.58 24.25
C PRO A 426 11.50 3.76 22.89
N ARG A 427 10.48 4.63 22.81
CA ARG A 427 9.67 4.85 21.60
C ARG A 427 10.50 5.21 20.36
N ALA A 428 11.57 6.00 20.53
CA ALA A 428 12.51 6.33 19.46
C ALA A 428 13.29 5.12 18.93
N GLU A 429 13.51 4.09 19.75
CA GLU A 429 14.18 2.84 19.35
C GLU A 429 13.23 1.85 18.67
N ILE A 430 11.96 1.82 19.09
CA ILE A 430 10.88 1.15 18.33
C ILE A 430 10.78 1.76 16.92
N GLU A 431 10.85 3.09 16.81
CA GLU A 431 10.86 3.78 15.52
C GLU A 431 12.12 3.46 14.68
N LYS A 432 13.31 3.36 15.30
CA LYS A 432 14.55 2.87 14.64
C LYS A 432 14.38 1.45 14.08
N ARG A 433 13.74 0.53 14.84
CA ARG A 433 13.42 -0.83 14.37
C ARG A 433 12.47 -0.79 13.17
N ALA A 434 11.36 -0.06 13.27
CA ALA A 434 10.38 0.07 12.19
C ALA A 434 11.00 0.66 10.89
N LYS A 435 11.81 1.72 11.01
CA LYS A 435 12.53 2.34 9.88
C LYS A 435 13.49 1.37 9.20
N SER A 436 14.21 0.53 9.96
CA SER A 436 15.10 -0.48 9.37
C SER A 436 14.34 -1.62 8.68
N ARG A 437 13.33 -2.18 9.35
CA ARG A 437 12.43 -3.22 8.82
C ARG A 437 11.84 -2.78 7.47
N ALA A 438 11.33 -1.55 7.38
CA ALA A 438 10.81 -0.98 6.14
C ALA A 438 11.90 -0.81 5.06
N ALA A 439 13.07 -0.26 5.41
CA ALA A 439 14.19 -0.09 4.48
C ALA A 439 14.73 -1.43 3.94
N ASN A 440 14.76 -2.47 4.77
CA ASN A 440 15.19 -3.81 4.37
C ASN A 440 14.13 -4.52 3.52
N LYS A 441 12.83 -4.43 3.87
CA LYS A 441 11.73 -4.94 3.04
C LYS A 441 11.73 -4.30 1.64
N ARG A 442 12.00 -2.99 1.55
CA ARG A 442 12.14 -2.26 0.26
C ARG A 442 13.34 -2.71 -0.58
N LYS A 443 14.45 -3.13 0.02
CA LYS A 443 15.58 -3.74 -0.73
C LYS A 443 15.15 -5.09 -1.32
N LEU A 444 14.47 -5.91 -0.52
CA LEU A 444 14.04 -7.26 -0.89
C LEU A 444 12.89 -7.31 -1.92
N THR A 445 12.26 -6.17 -2.22
CA THR A 445 11.43 -6.02 -3.43
C THR A 445 12.24 -6.31 -4.71
N SER A 446 13.54 -5.98 -4.74
CA SER A 446 14.43 -6.34 -5.86
C SER A 446 15.00 -7.75 -5.69
N PRO A 447 14.96 -8.61 -6.74
CA PRO A 447 15.50 -9.97 -6.68
C PRO A 447 17.04 -10.01 -6.51
N LEU A 448 17.73 -8.88 -6.70
CA LEU A 448 19.17 -8.75 -6.46
C LEU A 448 19.54 -8.76 -4.97
N PHE A 449 18.57 -8.66 -4.05
CA PHE A 449 18.81 -8.70 -2.61
C PHE A 449 18.28 -10.00 -1.99
N PHE A 450 18.99 -10.47 -0.97
CA PHE A 450 18.67 -11.65 -0.17
C PHE A 450 19.01 -11.41 1.31
N VAL A 451 18.47 -12.24 2.20
CA VAL A 451 18.87 -12.29 3.61
C VAL A 451 20.02 -13.28 3.76
N ASN A 452 21.15 -12.84 4.31
CA ASN A 452 22.32 -13.68 4.52
C ASN A 452 22.14 -14.51 5.82
N PRO A 453 22.11 -15.86 5.76
CA PRO A 453 21.73 -16.69 6.89
C PRO A 453 22.85 -16.85 7.93
N THR A 454 24.10 -16.60 7.58
CA THR A 454 25.25 -16.70 8.50
C THR A 454 25.79 -15.34 8.94
N ARG A 455 25.07 -14.24 8.63
CA ARG A 455 25.56 -12.88 8.90
C ARG A 455 24.47 -11.97 9.44
N ILE A 456 24.78 -11.29 10.55
CA ILE A 456 23.88 -10.35 11.22
C ILE A 456 24.42 -8.91 11.14
N SER A 457 23.52 -7.95 11.21
CA SER A 457 23.80 -6.52 11.42
C SER A 457 23.45 -6.17 12.86
N ILE A 458 24.45 -5.69 13.61
CA ILE A 458 24.30 -5.22 15.00
C ILE A 458 24.27 -3.70 14.96
N ARG A 459 23.26 -3.09 15.59
CA ARG A 459 23.00 -1.64 15.50
C ARG A 459 22.59 -1.06 16.84
N ASN A 460 22.67 0.27 16.94
CA ASN A 460 22.50 1.02 18.18
C ASN A 460 23.64 0.73 19.18
N LEU A 461 24.86 0.53 18.64
CA LEU A 461 26.10 0.43 19.43
C LEU A 461 26.58 1.83 19.84
N ASN A 462 27.32 1.92 20.96
CA ASN A 462 28.04 3.16 21.29
C ASN A 462 29.27 3.38 20.39
N SER A 463 29.82 4.59 20.43
CA SER A 463 30.98 5.02 19.65
C SER A 463 32.32 4.51 20.17
N ASP A 464 32.38 4.08 21.42
CA ASP A 464 33.55 3.57 22.18
C ASP A 464 33.64 2.04 22.20
N VAL A 465 32.70 1.33 21.57
CA VAL A 465 32.68 -0.14 21.54
C VAL A 465 33.72 -0.69 20.55
N ASP A 466 34.76 -1.32 21.08
CA ASP A 466 35.76 -2.06 20.29
C ASP A 466 35.26 -3.41 19.75
N GLU A 467 35.85 -3.84 18.64
CA GLU A 467 35.62 -5.18 18.05
C GLU A 467 36.00 -6.32 19.01
N LYS A 468 37.03 -6.15 19.85
CA LYS A 468 37.40 -7.16 20.87
C LYS A 468 36.30 -7.31 21.92
N SER A 469 35.85 -6.19 22.47
CA SER A 469 34.79 -6.14 23.49
C SER A 469 33.47 -6.70 22.96
N LEU A 470 33.08 -6.32 21.74
CA LEU A 470 31.89 -6.83 21.08
C LEU A 470 32.00 -8.34 20.77
N ARG A 471 33.15 -8.82 20.27
CA ARG A 471 33.42 -10.26 20.05
C ARG A 471 33.22 -11.08 21.32
N ASN A 472 33.80 -10.64 22.44
CA ASN A 472 33.70 -11.36 23.71
C ASN A 472 32.24 -11.41 24.22
N LYS A 473 31.45 -10.35 23.99
CA LYS A 473 30.03 -10.29 24.38
C LYS A 473 29.09 -11.10 23.49
N ILE A 474 29.49 -11.44 22.26
CA ILE A 474 28.69 -12.26 21.33
C ILE A 474 28.63 -13.73 21.77
N GLY A 475 29.63 -14.24 22.49
CA GLY A 475 29.61 -15.60 23.09
C GLY A 475 29.55 -16.76 22.08
N GLN A 476 29.88 -16.50 20.81
CA GLN A 476 29.78 -17.43 19.68
C GLN A 476 30.97 -17.21 18.72
N THR A 477 31.32 -18.22 17.92
CA THR A 477 32.46 -18.16 17.00
C THR A 477 32.19 -17.23 15.81
N VAL A 478 32.59 -15.97 15.95
CA VAL A 478 32.47 -14.95 14.90
C VAL A 478 33.64 -15.07 13.91
N ARG A 479 33.37 -15.64 12.74
CA ARG A 479 34.31 -15.76 11.60
C ARG A 479 34.88 -14.42 11.15
N GLN A 480 34.03 -13.39 11.07
CA GLN A 480 34.45 -12.02 10.74
C GLN A 480 33.54 -11.01 11.42
N LEU A 481 34.12 -10.16 12.26
CA LEU A 481 33.47 -8.96 12.77
C LEU A 481 33.94 -7.76 11.94
N LYS A 482 33.09 -6.76 11.75
CA LYS A 482 33.51 -5.41 11.33
C LYS A 482 32.58 -4.33 11.85
N ILE A 483 33.11 -3.36 12.57
CA ILE A 483 32.45 -2.09 12.90
C ILE A 483 32.56 -1.13 11.70
N LEU A 484 31.51 -0.33 11.46
CA LEU A 484 31.49 0.69 10.43
C LEU A 484 31.85 2.05 11.04
N THR A 485 32.99 2.59 10.62
CA THR A 485 33.42 3.95 10.97
C THR A 485 32.95 4.98 9.95
N ASP A 486 33.04 6.26 10.30
CA ASP A 486 33.07 7.37 9.35
C ASP A 486 34.47 7.58 8.76
N GLU A 487 34.64 8.65 7.98
CA GLU A 487 35.92 9.05 7.36
C GLU A 487 36.96 9.53 8.39
N ASN A 488 36.51 9.94 9.58
CA ASN A 488 37.36 10.35 10.71
C ASN A 488 37.71 9.17 11.64
N GLY A 489 37.39 7.93 11.25
CA GLY A 489 37.62 6.72 12.04
C GLY A 489 36.66 6.50 13.22
N ARG A 490 35.64 7.36 13.41
CA ARG A 490 34.69 7.27 14.52
C ARG A 490 33.63 6.21 14.23
N SER A 491 33.31 5.35 15.20
CA SER A 491 32.25 4.34 15.05
C SER A 491 30.88 4.99 14.79
N ARG A 492 30.15 4.48 13.78
CA ARG A 492 28.81 4.94 13.40
C ARG A 492 27.69 4.26 14.19
N GLY A 493 28.02 3.49 15.24
CA GLY A 493 27.05 2.73 16.03
C GLY A 493 26.47 1.49 15.31
N PHE A 494 27.18 0.99 14.30
CA PHE A 494 26.77 -0.15 13.46
C PHE A 494 27.93 -1.12 13.21
N ALA A 495 27.64 -2.41 13.25
CA ALA A 495 28.57 -3.50 12.95
C ALA A 495 27.93 -4.62 12.13
N PHE A 496 28.76 -5.49 11.56
CA PHE A 496 28.34 -6.77 11.00
C PHE A 496 29.18 -7.91 11.59
N ALA A 497 28.53 -9.02 11.93
CA ALA A 497 29.17 -10.27 12.34
C ALA A 497 28.78 -11.39 11.37
N GLU A 498 29.78 -12.00 10.71
CA GLU A 498 29.69 -13.22 9.91
C GLU A 498 30.14 -14.40 10.78
N PHE A 499 29.40 -15.50 10.73
CA PHE A 499 29.64 -16.75 11.44
C PHE A 499 29.85 -17.90 10.45
N ASP A 500 30.39 -19.02 10.91
CA ASP A 500 30.58 -20.21 10.07
C ASP A 500 29.31 -21.06 9.90
N SER A 501 28.30 -20.88 10.76
CA SER A 501 27.00 -21.59 10.70
C SER A 501 25.82 -20.64 10.95
N HIS A 502 24.67 -20.95 10.34
CA HIS A 502 23.40 -20.25 10.58
C HIS A 502 22.97 -20.35 12.05
N GLN A 503 23.17 -21.49 12.71
CA GLN A 503 22.80 -21.69 14.11
C GLN A 503 23.57 -20.75 15.04
N HIS A 504 24.87 -20.54 14.82
CA HIS A 504 25.66 -19.57 15.59
C HIS A 504 25.16 -18.13 15.38
N ALA A 505 24.79 -17.76 14.15
CA ALA A 505 24.23 -16.45 13.83
C ALA A 505 22.84 -16.23 14.46
N LEU A 506 21.98 -17.26 14.46
CA LEU A 506 20.65 -17.23 15.09
C LEU A 506 20.74 -17.15 16.61
N ASN A 507 21.64 -17.93 17.23
CA ASN A 507 21.89 -17.90 18.67
C ASN A 507 22.44 -16.53 19.11
N ALA A 508 23.39 -15.96 18.36
CA ALA A 508 23.91 -14.62 18.62
C ALA A 508 22.81 -13.54 18.47
N LEU A 509 21.94 -13.65 17.46
CA LEU A 509 20.80 -12.74 17.28
C LEU A 509 19.83 -12.82 18.47
N ARG A 510 19.43 -14.04 18.87
CA ARG A 510 18.49 -14.27 19.98
C ARG A 510 19.08 -13.87 21.34
N LEU A 511 20.39 -13.98 21.53
CA LEU A 511 21.09 -13.54 22.74
C LEU A 511 21.16 -12.00 22.85
N LEU A 512 21.54 -11.32 21.76
CA LEU A 512 21.94 -9.90 21.80
C LEU A 512 20.78 -8.94 21.54
N ASN A 513 19.84 -9.30 20.67
CA ASN A 513 18.76 -8.42 20.27
C ASN A 513 17.85 -8.09 21.44
N ASN A 514 17.51 -6.80 21.62
CA ASN A 514 16.54 -6.36 22.62
C ASN A 514 16.86 -6.76 24.09
N ASN A 515 18.08 -7.20 24.39
CA ASN A 515 18.45 -7.73 25.70
C ASN A 515 19.06 -6.62 26.58
N PRO A 516 18.46 -6.28 27.75
CA PRO A 516 18.94 -5.20 28.61
C PRO A 516 20.30 -5.49 29.27
N LYS A 517 20.75 -6.76 29.37
CA LYS A 517 22.07 -7.12 29.95
C LYS A 517 23.25 -6.49 29.19
N PHE A 518 23.05 -6.09 27.93
CA PHE A 518 24.05 -5.40 27.11
C PHE A 518 23.88 -3.88 27.08
N SER A 519 22.77 -3.34 27.61
CA SER A 519 22.43 -1.90 27.56
C SER A 519 23.53 -1.04 28.18
N SER A 520 24.05 -1.43 29.35
CA SER A 520 25.07 -0.68 30.09
C SER A 520 26.48 -0.69 29.46
N SER A 521 26.73 -1.52 28.45
CA SER A 521 28.11 -1.84 28.02
C SER A 521 28.32 -1.97 26.50
N LEU A 522 27.26 -1.97 25.70
CA LEU A 522 27.35 -1.96 24.24
C LEU A 522 26.42 -0.93 23.58
N ALA A 523 25.39 -0.43 24.28
CA ALA A 523 24.37 0.47 23.74
C ALA A 523 24.28 1.78 24.55
N PRO A 524 23.57 2.81 24.06
CA PRO A 524 23.37 4.04 24.82
C PRO A 524 22.61 3.78 26.12
N ARG A 525 22.81 4.60 27.15
CA ARG A 525 22.10 4.47 28.44
C ARG A 525 20.58 4.36 28.24
N GLY A 526 19.98 3.26 28.71
CA GLY A 526 18.54 2.96 28.57
C GLY A 526 18.11 2.46 27.19
N GLY A 527 19.01 2.41 26.21
CA GLY A 527 18.80 1.82 24.90
C GLY A 527 19.23 0.34 24.85
N ARG A 528 18.71 -0.40 23.88
CA ARG A 528 19.02 -1.82 23.65
C ARG A 528 19.67 -2.00 22.27
N LEU A 529 20.33 -3.14 22.06
CA LEU A 529 20.83 -3.48 20.72
C LEU A 529 19.68 -3.84 19.79
N ILE A 530 19.83 -3.46 18.52
CA ILE A 530 18.96 -3.90 17.43
C ILE A 530 19.78 -4.85 16.56
N VAL A 531 19.40 -6.13 16.52
CA VAL A 531 20.12 -7.15 15.74
C VAL A 531 19.16 -7.83 14.78
N GLU A 532 19.53 -7.85 13.50
CA GLU A 532 18.76 -8.41 12.39
C GLU A 532 19.70 -9.20 11.47
N PHE A 533 19.21 -10.20 10.74
CA PHE A 533 20.00 -10.81 9.66
C PHE A 533 20.33 -9.79 8.56
N ALA A 534 21.52 -9.91 7.96
CA ALA A 534 22.05 -8.92 7.04
C ALA A 534 21.42 -9.05 5.64
N VAL A 535 20.65 -8.05 5.21
CA VAL A 535 20.17 -7.94 3.83
C VAL A 535 21.31 -7.45 2.92
N GLU A 536 21.83 -8.35 2.09
CA GLU A 536 22.93 -8.09 1.16
C GLU A 536 22.47 -8.12 -0.30
N ASN A 537 23.21 -7.42 -1.16
CA ASN A 537 23.04 -7.52 -2.61
C ASN A 537 23.90 -8.67 -3.12
N LYS A 538 23.31 -9.61 -3.87
CA LYS A 538 23.97 -10.85 -4.29
C LYS A 538 25.30 -10.60 -5.02
N ILE A 539 25.31 -9.73 -6.03
CA ILE A 539 26.51 -9.41 -6.82
C ILE A 539 27.66 -8.93 -5.91
N LYS A 540 27.34 -8.09 -4.92
CA LYS A 540 28.34 -7.56 -3.97
C LYS A 540 28.75 -8.56 -2.87
N ALA A 541 27.92 -9.57 -2.59
CA ALA A 541 28.27 -10.68 -1.70
C ALA A 541 29.20 -11.66 -2.43
N ASP A 542 28.87 -12.05 -3.66
CA ASP A 542 29.65 -12.96 -4.50
C ASP A 542 31.07 -12.38 -4.77
N GLN A 543 31.15 -11.08 -5.13
CA GLN A 543 32.43 -10.36 -5.27
C GLN A 543 33.28 -10.36 -3.98
N ARG A 544 32.63 -10.26 -2.80
CA ARG A 544 33.33 -10.30 -1.51
C ARG A 544 33.84 -11.71 -1.21
N ALA A 545 33.05 -12.75 -1.51
CA ALA A 545 33.45 -14.15 -1.34
C ALA A 545 34.65 -14.49 -2.23
N ALA A 546 34.62 -14.11 -3.51
CA ALA A 546 35.74 -14.31 -4.44
C ALA A 546 37.04 -13.63 -3.95
N LYS A 547 36.96 -12.36 -3.51
CA LYS A 547 38.12 -11.64 -2.95
C LYS A 547 38.63 -12.24 -1.63
N LYS A 548 37.76 -12.87 -0.84
CA LYS A 548 38.13 -13.59 0.40
C LYS A 548 38.91 -14.87 0.06
N LEU A 549 38.41 -15.65 -0.91
CA LEU A 549 39.05 -16.87 -1.40
C LEU A 549 40.44 -16.61 -2.02
N MET A 550 40.54 -15.62 -2.92
CA MET A 550 41.82 -15.23 -3.55
C MET A 550 42.89 -14.82 -2.53
N ARG A 551 42.50 -14.19 -1.40
CA ARG A 551 43.44 -13.82 -0.33
C ARG A 551 43.81 -15.00 0.57
N GLN A 552 43.04 -16.08 0.56
CA GLN A 552 43.36 -17.31 1.28
C GLN A 552 44.34 -18.17 0.48
N SER A 553 44.15 -18.31 -0.84
CA SER A 553 45.11 -19.01 -1.71
C SER A 553 46.48 -18.32 -1.77
N SER A 554 46.54 -16.99 -1.72
CA SER A 554 47.81 -16.24 -1.70
C SER A 554 48.63 -16.34 -0.40
N LEU A 555 48.12 -17.02 0.64
CA LEU A 555 48.81 -17.21 1.93
C LEU A 555 49.19 -18.69 2.19
N GLY A 556 48.88 -19.60 1.27
CA GLY A 556 48.90 -21.04 1.50
C GLY A 556 50.14 -21.81 1.05
N ASN A 557 51.26 -21.16 0.67
CA ASN A 557 52.43 -21.84 0.10
C ASN A 557 53.74 -21.63 0.90
N PRO A 558 54.05 -22.47 1.90
CA PRO A 558 55.29 -22.40 2.67
C PRO A 558 56.42 -23.21 1.99
N SER A 559 56.77 -22.87 0.74
CA SER A 559 57.91 -23.50 0.05
C SER A 559 58.71 -22.50 -0.80
N SER A 560 59.83 -22.03 -0.25
CA SER A 560 60.89 -21.36 -1.01
C SER A 560 61.91 -22.39 -1.50
N PRO A 561 62.41 -22.29 -2.74
CA PRO A 561 63.81 -22.55 -3.02
C PRO A 561 64.65 -21.28 -2.85
N ALA A 562 65.93 -21.45 -2.52
CA ALA A 562 66.82 -20.38 -2.06
C ALA A 562 67.13 -19.30 -3.12
N LYS A 563 67.55 -18.12 -2.63
CA LYS A 563 68.39 -17.20 -3.39
C LYS A 563 69.60 -17.96 -3.98
N ARG A 564 69.81 -17.89 -5.29
CA ARG A 564 71.16 -17.89 -5.84
C ARG A 564 71.52 -16.45 -6.19
N LYS A 565 72.53 -15.90 -5.50
CA LYS A 565 73.36 -14.85 -6.08
C LYS A 565 74.08 -15.46 -7.28
N ASN A 566 74.30 -14.67 -8.32
CA ASN A 566 75.65 -14.53 -8.86
C ASN A 566 75.90 -13.03 -9.00
N GLU A 567 77.12 -12.62 -8.69
CA GLU A 567 77.57 -11.23 -8.78
C GLU A 567 78.35 -11.06 -10.08
N ASN A 568 78.33 -9.85 -10.63
CA ASN A 568 79.48 -9.19 -11.25
C ASN A 568 79.11 -7.72 -11.50
N ASP A 569 79.95 -6.85 -10.97
CA ASP A 569 80.32 -5.46 -11.32
C ASP A 569 79.44 -4.56 -12.22
N THR A 570 79.40 -3.24 -12.02
CA THR A 570 80.32 -2.37 -11.25
C THR A 570 79.58 -1.24 -10.49
N SER A 571 80.22 -0.71 -9.45
CA SER A 571 79.83 0.53 -8.74
C SER A 571 80.43 1.79 -9.41
N PRO A 572 80.24 3.04 -8.92
CA PRO A 572 79.23 3.59 -8.00
C PRO A 572 78.42 4.76 -8.66
N SER A 573 77.44 5.41 -8.03
CA SER A 573 77.67 6.58 -7.15
C SER A 573 76.35 7.21 -6.67
N ASN A 574 76.45 8.17 -5.74
CA ASN A 574 75.35 8.51 -4.83
C ASN A 574 74.54 9.76 -5.22
N LYS A 575 73.37 9.87 -4.61
CA LYS A 575 72.38 10.95 -4.76
C LYS A 575 72.95 12.32 -4.30
N ARG A 576 72.56 13.41 -5.00
CA ARG A 576 71.99 14.71 -4.51
C ARG A 576 72.75 15.50 -3.41
N PRO A 577 72.69 16.87 -3.35
CA PRO A 577 71.41 17.61 -3.37
C PRO A 577 71.37 19.13 -3.76
N VAL A 578 70.15 19.70 -3.69
CA VAL A 578 69.78 21.10 -3.27
C VAL A 578 69.96 22.30 -4.24
N HIS A 579 68.80 22.92 -4.57
CA HIS A 579 68.48 24.36 -4.81
C HIS A 579 69.24 25.21 -5.88
N GLU A 580 68.67 26.23 -6.55
CA GLU A 580 67.27 26.70 -6.79
C GLU A 580 67.28 27.81 -7.90
N ASN A 581 66.12 28.39 -8.24
CA ASN A 581 65.91 29.59 -9.09
C ASN A 581 66.10 29.44 -10.62
N ILE A 582 65.32 30.08 -11.53
CA ILE A 582 64.26 31.10 -11.37
C ILE A 582 63.05 30.87 -12.31
N SER A 583 61.89 31.37 -11.88
CA SER A 583 60.54 31.39 -12.47
C SER A 583 60.36 31.71 -13.97
N LYS A 584 59.31 31.14 -14.60
CA LYS A 584 58.54 31.75 -15.72
C LYS A 584 57.03 31.45 -15.61
N LYS A 585 56.18 32.38 -16.10
CA LYS A 585 54.70 32.28 -16.19
C LYS A 585 54.21 32.59 -17.62
N ARG A 586 52.95 32.22 -17.90
CA ARG A 586 52.17 32.32 -19.16
C ARG A 586 52.21 33.67 -19.90
N PRO A 587 51.88 33.69 -21.21
CA PRO A 587 50.59 34.29 -21.62
C PRO A 587 49.75 33.40 -22.60
N ARG A 588 48.85 34.00 -23.40
CA ARG A 588 47.94 33.41 -24.41
C ARG A 588 48.23 33.98 -25.82
N ASP A 589 47.72 33.36 -26.90
CA ASP A 589 46.77 33.94 -27.90
C ASP A 589 46.74 33.21 -29.30
N HIS A 590 45.97 33.77 -30.24
CA HIS A 590 45.47 33.34 -31.59
C HIS A 590 46.50 33.43 -32.77
N PRO A 591 46.16 33.26 -34.10
CA PRO A 591 45.10 32.51 -34.85
C PRO A 591 45.56 31.73 -36.14
N ASP A 592 44.58 31.09 -36.82
CA ASP A 592 44.34 30.96 -38.30
C ASP A 592 45.12 30.07 -39.32
N GLN A 593 44.32 29.38 -40.18
CA GLN A 593 44.41 29.05 -41.63
C GLN A 593 45.71 28.51 -42.31
N SER A 594 45.69 27.64 -43.35
CA SER A 594 44.66 26.82 -44.05
C SER A 594 45.34 25.64 -44.82
N THR A 595 44.67 24.56 -45.25
CA THR A 595 43.95 24.44 -46.55
C THR A 595 43.19 23.09 -46.66
N SER A 596 42.07 23.09 -47.41
CA SER A 596 41.32 22.01 -48.14
C SER A 596 41.17 20.57 -47.53
N SER A 597 40.09 19.80 -47.80
CA SER A 597 39.00 19.92 -48.79
C SER A 597 37.65 19.28 -48.34
N PHE A 598 36.59 19.59 -49.08
CA PHE A 598 35.23 19.01 -49.12
C PHE A 598 34.29 19.09 -47.90
N SER A 599 33.18 19.82 -48.11
CA SER A 599 31.95 19.78 -47.30
C SER A 599 30.74 20.23 -48.14
N ALA A 600 29.54 19.68 -47.85
CA ALA A 600 28.25 20.21 -48.31
C ALA A 600 27.14 19.65 -47.38
N SER A 601 26.12 20.46 -47.05
CA SER A 601 25.06 20.11 -46.08
C SER A 601 23.66 20.10 -46.69
N LEU A 602 22.76 19.32 -46.11
CA LEU A 602 21.35 19.19 -46.52
C LEU A 602 20.43 20.27 -45.88
N PRO A 603 19.42 20.78 -46.62
CA PRO A 603 18.41 21.72 -46.10
C PRO A 603 17.15 21.01 -45.55
N LYS A 604 16.23 21.78 -44.96
CA LYS A 604 14.83 21.40 -44.67
C LYS A 604 13.89 21.93 -45.76
N ALA A 605 12.81 21.20 -46.09
CA ALA A 605 11.41 21.63 -45.92
C ALA A 605 10.38 20.76 -46.72
N ILE A 606 9.09 21.07 -46.52
CA ILE A 606 7.90 20.80 -47.37
C ILE A 606 7.17 19.45 -47.22
N LEU A 607 5.83 19.57 -47.09
CA LEU A 607 4.77 18.59 -47.40
C LEU A 607 3.76 19.28 -48.36
N PRO A 608 2.99 18.55 -49.21
CA PRO A 608 2.35 19.15 -50.40
C PRO A 608 0.89 19.66 -50.27
N ALA A 609 0.66 20.82 -50.90
CA ALA A 609 -0.49 21.36 -51.65
C ALA A 609 -1.99 20.97 -51.43
N ALA A 610 -2.82 22.03 -51.31
CA ALA A 610 -4.17 22.30 -51.90
C ALA A 610 -5.36 21.32 -51.65
N THR A 611 -6.64 21.73 -51.58
CA THR A 611 -7.39 22.89 -52.16
C THR A 611 -8.43 23.54 -51.19
N SER A 612 -9.09 24.63 -51.66
CA SER A 612 -10.29 25.39 -51.18
C SER A 612 -11.10 24.91 -49.95
N ASN A 613 -11.71 25.79 -49.11
CA ASN A 613 -12.49 26.98 -49.51
C ASN A 613 -12.80 28.03 -48.39
N SER A 614 -13.00 29.28 -48.80
CA SER A 614 -13.83 30.39 -48.22
C SER A 614 -13.97 30.70 -46.69
N ASN A 615 -13.80 32.00 -46.38
CA ASN A 615 -14.50 32.84 -45.36
C ASN A 615 -14.22 32.66 -43.83
N ASP A 616 -14.30 33.68 -42.96
CA ASP A 616 -14.11 35.15 -43.09
C ASP A 616 -14.00 35.81 -41.65
N HIS A 617 -13.66 37.10 -41.61
CA HIS A 617 -13.93 38.11 -40.56
C HIS A 617 -13.08 38.16 -39.27
N SER A 618 -12.05 39.00 -39.38
CA SER A 618 -11.27 39.64 -38.33
C SER A 618 -12.04 40.37 -37.21
N LYS A 619 -11.35 40.65 -36.09
CA LYS A 619 -11.21 42.04 -35.58
C LYS A 619 -9.95 42.24 -34.73
N LYS A 620 -9.36 43.45 -34.82
CA LYS A 620 -8.11 43.87 -34.15
C LYS A 620 -8.39 44.82 -32.98
N LYS A 621 -7.49 44.90 -31.99
CA LYS A 621 -6.98 46.16 -31.43
C LYS A 621 -5.57 45.97 -30.81
N LYS A 622 -4.83 47.06 -30.56
CA LYS A 622 -3.37 47.11 -30.34
C LYS A 622 -3.00 48.24 -29.36
N LYS A 623 -1.73 48.24 -28.89
CA LYS A 623 -1.01 49.26 -28.06
C LYS A 623 -1.29 49.16 -26.54
N LYS A 624 -0.35 49.44 -25.62
CA LYS A 624 1.13 49.61 -25.64
C LYS A 624 1.66 49.46 -24.18
N GLY A 625 2.93 49.06 -23.97
CA GLY A 625 3.64 49.14 -22.66
C GLY A 625 4.53 50.40 -22.56
N PRO A 626 5.57 50.47 -21.70
CA PRO A 626 6.23 49.42 -20.87
C PRO A 626 6.01 49.61 -19.33
N GLU A 627 6.92 49.64 -18.31
CA GLU A 627 8.39 49.59 -18.20
C GLU A 627 9.01 49.32 -16.77
N GLN A 628 10.17 48.62 -16.73
CA GLN A 628 11.30 48.57 -15.74
C GLN A 628 11.17 48.20 -14.22
N LEU A 629 12.37 47.89 -13.64
CA LEU A 629 12.78 47.40 -12.30
C LEU A 629 14.20 48.00 -11.98
N PRO A 630 14.86 47.83 -10.80
CA PRO A 630 14.45 47.24 -9.51
C PRO A 630 14.25 48.32 -8.39
N PRO A 631 15.18 48.75 -7.48
CA PRO A 631 16.54 48.31 -7.05
C PRO A 631 16.55 47.59 -5.66
N ALA A 632 17.65 47.59 -4.88
CA ALA A 632 17.72 47.03 -3.51
C ALA A 632 18.83 47.62 -2.58
N SER A 633 18.55 47.74 -1.27
CA SER A 633 19.46 48.02 -0.12
C SER A 633 18.66 48.00 1.21
N SER A 634 19.22 48.12 2.43
CA SER A 634 20.32 47.40 3.09
C SER A 634 20.24 47.58 4.64
N PHE A 635 20.68 46.58 5.42
CA PHE A 635 20.94 46.58 6.89
C PHE A 635 19.94 47.16 7.91
N SER A 636 19.60 46.34 8.91
CA SER A 636 20.00 46.59 10.32
C SER A 636 19.69 45.35 11.20
N SER A 637 20.29 45.27 12.38
CA SER A 637 20.18 44.14 13.30
C SER A 637 20.09 44.60 14.76
N SER A 638 19.13 44.09 15.53
CA SER A 638 19.01 44.38 16.96
C SER A 638 18.76 43.10 17.77
N THR A 639 19.73 42.75 18.61
CA THR A 639 19.61 41.72 19.66
C THR A 639 19.31 42.41 20.99
N SER A 640 18.20 42.07 21.64
CA SER A 640 17.90 42.52 23.00
C SER A 640 18.33 41.48 24.03
N THR A 641 19.21 41.89 24.95
CA THR A 641 19.65 41.10 26.11
C THR A 641 18.84 41.44 27.34
N THR A 642 18.03 40.51 27.83
CA THR A 642 17.41 40.57 29.17
C THR A 642 18.49 40.52 30.26
N THR A 643 18.32 41.26 31.35
CA THR A 643 19.38 41.47 32.34
C THR A 643 19.13 40.73 33.65
N ALA A 644 20.16 40.62 34.49
CA ALA A 644 20.05 39.97 35.80
C ALA A 644 19.14 40.72 36.81
N ALA A 645 18.68 41.94 36.48
CA ALA A 645 17.70 42.67 37.29
C ALA A 645 16.31 42.02 37.19
N ASP A 646 15.90 41.62 35.99
CA ASP A 646 14.57 41.08 35.69
C ASP A 646 14.31 39.75 36.44
N ILE A 647 15.36 38.95 36.61
CA ILE A 647 15.33 37.68 37.35
C ILE A 647 15.12 37.91 38.86
N LYS A 648 15.55 39.07 39.38
CA LYS A 648 15.55 39.34 40.83
C LYS A 648 14.16 39.70 41.37
N ALA A 649 13.26 40.20 40.53
CA ALA A 649 11.86 40.47 40.88
C ALA A 649 11.04 39.18 41.05
N ALA A 650 11.34 38.12 40.28
CA ALA A 650 10.59 36.87 40.29
C ALA A 650 10.80 36.00 41.55
N LEU A 651 11.84 36.27 42.34
CA LEU A 651 12.23 35.48 43.52
C LEU A 651 11.66 35.99 44.85
N ALA A 652 10.98 37.14 44.88
CA ALA A 652 10.57 37.80 46.12
C ALA A 652 9.37 37.16 46.84
N ASN A 653 8.46 36.49 46.10
CA ASN A 653 7.18 36.02 46.63
C ASN A 653 7.17 34.51 47.00
N GLY A 654 8.29 34.02 47.55
CA GLY A 654 8.42 32.63 47.97
C GLY A 654 7.75 32.33 49.32
N ARG A 655 6.68 31.52 49.30
CA ARG A 655 6.33 30.64 50.44
C ARG A 655 6.52 29.20 50.02
N ALA A 656 7.57 28.58 50.56
CA ALA A 656 7.94 27.18 50.37
C ALA A 656 7.85 26.40 51.70
N ALA A 657 8.20 25.11 51.66
CA ALA A 657 7.99 24.09 52.70
C ALA A 657 6.52 23.68 52.87
N ARG A 658 6.19 22.41 53.14
CA ARG A 658 6.95 21.14 53.35
C ARG A 658 5.95 20.04 52.92
N TRP A 659 6.23 18.82 52.46
CA TRP A 659 7.37 17.95 52.18
C TRP A 659 6.73 16.65 51.63
N PHE A 660 7.51 15.70 51.08
CA PHE A 660 7.03 14.35 50.73
C PHE A 660 7.46 13.35 51.81
N GLU A 661 6.72 12.23 51.93
CA GLU A 661 7.31 10.89 51.78
C GLU A 661 6.81 10.30 50.46
#